data_AF-A0A9P0TIX7-F1
#
_entry.id   AF-A0A9P0TIX7-F1
#
_cell.length_a   1.000
_cell.length_b   1.000
_cell.length_c   1.000
_cell.angle_alpha   90.00
_cell.angle_beta   90.00
_cell.angle_gamma   90.00
#
_symmetry.space_group_name_H-M   'P 1'
#
loop_
_entity.id
_entity.type
_entity.pdbx_description
1 polymer ?
#
loop_
_entity_poly.entity_id
_entity_poly.type
_entity_poly.pdbx_seq_one_letter_code
_entity_poly.pdbx_strand_id
1 'polypeptide(L)'
;MFEVNINVGYSLQPNRSEYFAHNILILVDLSCQETNLFLIKASAQGYFKSPYRWLLLNTEGNNFDVLDQLDMPLNSDVVIANIGFDSTVFIEAYKIRDNSEVIFSTRGEWRTARTELNFNKPLTIYENDKDENRIRKDLAFGIIKNHRDFKILSRRRSNLRRYPLTMANVINDSNNTKQHLDDRLYLHQDSITKMSYMVVKICFEMLNATERLLFTPTWGYKDKNGNWQGIVDHLLKREADLGTLTIFTQERMKVVDYIAMVGSTAVRFVFREPPLSLLQNIFTLPFTGGVWMAIVVCVLSCALFLYIASKWEATVAMHPMQLNGSWADVLILIIGAVLQQGCTLEPRYAAGRCVTLLLFIALTILYSAYCANIVVLLRAPSSSVRSLPDLLNSPLKLGASDFEYNRYFFKKLNDPNRKAIYDKKIAPKGKKPNFYSMKDGVERIRKGLFAFHMELNPGYRLIQETYKEDEKCDLVEIDYINEIDPWVPGQKRSPYKDLFKINFIKIRETGVQAAIHHRLHVGKPHCSGTISAFSSVGFSDMYPAIITTLYGMLLAPAVLVLEIMYKRLFVISFILLQNSIVYGKDTNTIDMIRSYVANEWTPTIVHCNLCWAKAAQIRLHKELGNVGCRVSSTMEPCSTRQDHNLLFLNDLNCPDAEQAFQITSLLRFPYRWFVLYDDMNNRTNENRESIKKRILDLPLLADSDFVLAERKRNIFLLTEWHKPSPNGSTYSHPRGFYNGSLQDLRPRRELYWRRKDIMGHPLTMSNVIQDSNTTIYHLPREDRLLLHYDPFAKLCWSHVRMAFEMLNATPRYIFSYRWGYIKDGQWSGMINDLRIGRADLGTNCVANSKRLEVVVFTDSIGQFKVKFIFRQPPLSYLANVFALPFSMTVWVAIALSTVLATVSVYFASKWEVKRIGLNSSQLDGSVGDALLLTMSALSQQGCSKEPKGLSGRIMLWVIFTALMALYAAYCANIVVLLQAPSTGIRTVEQLAQSGITLGAIDTDYNRFVFRMFNDPVRAAFLQKIEPPKGNPHYYDLYEGVAKIRQGFFAFHSTVDSIYRRAEETFLEMEKCDLKEVDFMNARYPLVPINKHSPYLELLRVALVIR
;
A
#
# COMPACT_ATOMS: atom_id res chain seq x y z
N MET A 1 -50.12 9.44 -38.68
CA MET A 1 -49.19 8.29 -38.72
C MET A 1 -47.95 8.72 -39.50
N PHE A 2 -47.01 9.39 -38.85
CA PHE A 2 -45.76 9.88 -39.44
C PHE A 2 -44.66 9.86 -38.36
N GLU A 3 -43.41 9.77 -38.80
CA GLU A 3 -42.17 9.97 -38.02
C GLU A 3 -42.01 9.15 -36.71
N VAL A 4 -42.03 7.82 -36.84
CA VAL A 4 -41.20 6.96 -35.97
C VAL A 4 -40.47 5.94 -36.86
N ASN A 5 -39.14 5.96 -36.84
CA ASN A 5 -38.29 5.09 -37.68
C ASN A 5 -38.25 3.62 -37.18
N ILE A 6 -39.39 2.93 -37.25
CA ILE A 6 -39.54 1.53 -36.87
C ILE A 6 -39.50 0.64 -38.12
N ASN A 7 -38.32 0.11 -38.44
CA ASN A 7 -38.15 -0.88 -39.50
C ASN A 7 -38.65 -2.26 -39.05
N VAL A 8 -39.88 -2.61 -39.40
CA VAL A 8 -40.49 -3.94 -39.19
C VAL A 8 -39.90 -4.95 -40.18
N GLY A 9 -39.68 -6.20 -39.76
CA GLY A 9 -39.20 -7.27 -40.62
C GLY A 9 -39.82 -8.62 -40.25
N TYR A 10 -40.31 -9.36 -41.25
CA TYR A 10 -41.11 -10.58 -41.08
C TYR A 10 -40.29 -11.87 -40.84
N SER A 11 -38.97 -11.78 -40.65
CA SER A 11 -38.10 -12.95 -40.46
C SER A 11 -36.86 -12.64 -39.64
N LEU A 12 -36.38 -13.61 -38.86
CA LEU A 12 -35.12 -13.55 -38.11
C LEU A 12 -33.92 -13.67 -39.08
N GLN A 13 -33.46 -12.54 -39.60
CA GLN A 13 -32.26 -12.48 -40.46
C GLN A 13 -30.99 -12.87 -39.66
N PRO A 14 -30.18 -13.84 -40.13
CA PRO A 14 -28.84 -14.07 -39.61
C PRO A 14 -27.88 -12.91 -39.99
N ASN A 15 -26.73 -12.84 -39.32
CA ASN A 15 -25.63 -11.89 -39.61
C ASN A 15 -25.96 -10.37 -39.49
N ARG A 16 -26.78 -9.95 -38.51
CA ARG A 16 -26.73 -8.57 -38.00
C ARG A 16 -25.66 -8.43 -36.91
N SER A 17 -24.95 -7.29 -36.85
CA SER A 17 -23.91 -7.04 -35.85
C SER A 17 -24.50 -6.79 -34.45
N GLU A 18 -23.75 -7.15 -33.39
CA GLU A 18 -24.23 -7.13 -32.00
C GLU A 18 -24.80 -5.75 -31.57
N TYR A 19 -24.27 -4.65 -32.11
CA TYR A 19 -24.74 -3.28 -31.83
C TYR A 19 -26.22 -3.07 -32.19
N PHE A 20 -26.68 -3.56 -33.34
CA PHE A 20 -28.09 -3.43 -33.75
C PHE A 20 -29.00 -4.44 -33.04
N ALA A 21 -28.47 -5.58 -32.61
CA ALA A 21 -29.27 -6.64 -32.00
C ALA A 21 -29.92 -6.22 -30.66
N HIS A 22 -29.28 -5.32 -29.90
CA HIS A 22 -29.86 -4.74 -28.68
C HIS A 22 -31.16 -3.95 -28.90
N ASN A 23 -31.43 -3.49 -30.13
CA ASN A 23 -32.60 -2.69 -30.47
C ASN A 23 -33.72 -3.52 -31.14
N ILE A 24 -33.53 -4.83 -31.29
CA ILE A 24 -34.55 -5.73 -31.85
C ILE A 24 -35.54 -6.14 -30.74
N LEU A 25 -36.81 -5.84 -30.98
CA LEU A 25 -37.95 -6.41 -30.26
C LEU A 25 -38.59 -7.47 -31.15
N ILE A 26 -38.71 -8.69 -30.66
CA ILE A 26 -39.41 -9.80 -31.32
C ILE A 26 -40.82 -9.87 -30.74
N LEU A 27 -41.83 -9.65 -31.59
CA LEU A 27 -43.25 -9.79 -31.24
C LEU A 27 -43.73 -11.16 -31.71
N VAL A 28 -44.45 -11.90 -30.87
CA VAL A 28 -45.11 -13.18 -31.22
C VAL A 28 -46.48 -13.23 -30.55
N ASP A 29 -47.48 -13.77 -31.25
CA ASP A 29 -48.79 -14.07 -30.66
C ASP A 29 -48.90 -15.56 -30.33
N LEU A 30 -49.29 -15.87 -29.08
CA LEU A 30 -49.41 -17.22 -28.55
C LEU A 30 -50.72 -17.93 -28.98
N SER A 31 -51.69 -17.20 -29.54
CA SER A 31 -52.90 -17.78 -30.14
C SER A 31 -52.68 -18.27 -31.57
N CYS A 32 -51.61 -17.82 -32.26
CA CYS A 32 -51.31 -18.27 -33.60
C CYS A 32 -50.91 -19.75 -33.66
N GLN A 33 -51.47 -20.47 -34.64
CA GLN A 33 -51.12 -21.85 -34.93
C GLN A 33 -49.61 -21.98 -35.25
N GLU A 34 -49.00 -23.09 -34.84
CA GLU A 34 -47.55 -23.38 -34.91
C GLU A 34 -46.61 -22.49 -34.06
N THR A 35 -47.08 -21.43 -33.39
CA THR A 35 -46.22 -20.57 -32.54
C THR A 35 -45.35 -21.36 -31.56
N ASN A 36 -45.89 -22.42 -30.95
CA ASN A 36 -45.16 -23.24 -29.97
C ASN A 36 -43.90 -23.89 -30.59
N LEU A 37 -44.01 -24.38 -31.82
CA LEU A 37 -42.90 -24.99 -32.57
C LEU A 37 -41.89 -23.92 -33.01
N PHE A 38 -42.34 -22.71 -33.35
CA PHE A 38 -41.45 -21.56 -33.59
C PHE A 38 -40.66 -21.16 -32.33
N LEU A 39 -41.31 -21.06 -31.16
CA LEU A 39 -40.66 -20.69 -29.90
C LEU A 39 -39.61 -21.72 -29.48
N ILE A 40 -39.93 -23.01 -29.57
CA ILE A 40 -38.97 -24.12 -29.30
C ILE A 40 -37.77 -24.04 -30.26
N LYS A 41 -38.01 -23.82 -31.56
CA LYS A 41 -36.96 -23.66 -32.58
C LYS A 41 -36.07 -22.43 -32.33
N ALA A 42 -36.67 -21.29 -31.96
CA ALA A 42 -35.94 -20.06 -31.61
C ALA A 42 -35.15 -20.21 -30.30
N SER A 43 -35.65 -21.01 -29.35
CA SER A 43 -34.94 -21.37 -28.11
C SER A 43 -33.74 -22.28 -28.37
N ALA A 44 -33.89 -23.32 -29.18
CA ALA A 44 -32.78 -24.17 -29.63
C ALA A 44 -31.70 -23.37 -30.40
N GLN A 45 -32.10 -22.35 -31.16
CA GLN A 45 -31.19 -21.41 -31.83
C GLN A 45 -30.63 -20.31 -30.92
N GLY A 46 -31.07 -20.24 -29.65
CA GLY A 46 -30.53 -19.35 -28.62
C GLY A 46 -31.04 -17.91 -28.64
N TYR A 47 -32.06 -17.56 -29.42
CA TYR A 47 -32.59 -16.20 -29.54
C TYR A 47 -33.24 -15.65 -28.26
N PHE A 48 -33.45 -16.47 -27.23
CA PHE A 48 -33.93 -16.03 -25.91
C PHE A 48 -32.83 -15.43 -25.02
N LYS A 49 -31.55 -15.52 -25.41
CA LYS A 49 -30.44 -14.90 -24.68
C LYS A 49 -30.29 -13.43 -25.04
N SER A 50 -29.77 -12.63 -24.10
CA SER A 50 -29.29 -11.27 -24.37
C SER A 50 -28.39 -11.27 -25.61
N PRO A 51 -28.62 -10.39 -26.61
CA PRO A 51 -29.23 -9.07 -26.49
C PRO A 51 -30.73 -8.95 -26.83
N TYR A 52 -31.38 -10.02 -27.29
CA TYR A 52 -32.73 -9.96 -27.83
C TYR A 52 -33.80 -9.69 -26.76
N ARG A 53 -34.89 -9.02 -27.16
CA ARG A 53 -36.06 -8.75 -26.31
C ARG A 53 -37.30 -9.36 -26.94
N TRP A 54 -38.17 -9.95 -26.12
CA TRP A 54 -39.36 -10.68 -26.57
C TRP A 54 -40.62 -10.12 -25.94
N LEU A 55 -41.65 -9.92 -26.76
CA LEU A 55 -43.01 -9.60 -26.33
C LEU A 55 -43.97 -10.64 -26.90
N LEU A 56 -44.43 -11.53 -26.02
CA LEU A 56 -45.37 -12.60 -26.31
C LEU A 56 -46.79 -12.11 -25.97
N LEU A 57 -47.71 -12.09 -26.93
CA LEU A 57 -49.10 -11.72 -26.70
C LEU A 57 -49.90 -12.96 -26.30
N ASN A 58 -50.69 -12.89 -25.23
CA ASN A 58 -51.70 -13.89 -24.88
C ASN A 58 -53.08 -13.22 -24.93
N THR A 59 -53.89 -13.62 -25.90
CA THR A 59 -55.22 -13.08 -26.22
C THR A 59 -56.36 -13.95 -25.69
N GLU A 60 -56.13 -15.25 -25.54
CA GLU A 60 -57.14 -16.25 -25.16
C GLU A 60 -57.02 -16.71 -23.70
N GLY A 61 -55.97 -16.29 -22.99
CA GLY A 61 -55.69 -16.74 -21.63
C GLY A 61 -55.08 -18.14 -21.55
N ASN A 62 -54.54 -18.65 -22.67
CA ASN A 62 -53.98 -20.00 -22.79
C ASN A 62 -52.85 -20.27 -21.78
N ASN A 63 -52.75 -21.53 -21.33
CA ASN A 63 -51.74 -22.00 -20.38
C ASN A 63 -50.30 -21.74 -20.84
N PHE A 64 -49.40 -21.56 -19.87
CA PHE A 64 -47.99 -21.21 -20.11
C PHE A 64 -47.06 -22.43 -20.33
N ASP A 65 -47.60 -23.64 -20.47
CA ASP A 65 -46.89 -24.94 -20.46
C ASP A 65 -45.73 -25.03 -21.50
N VAL A 66 -45.80 -24.24 -22.57
CA VAL A 66 -44.75 -24.12 -23.60
C VAL A 66 -43.48 -23.49 -23.02
N LEU A 67 -43.60 -22.54 -22.08
CA LEU A 67 -42.49 -21.78 -21.49
C LEU A 67 -41.56 -22.65 -20.66
N ASP A 68 -42.07 -23.72 -20.05
CA ASP A 68 -41.25 -24.69 -19.32
C ASP A 68 -40.31 -25.47 -20.25
N GLN A 69 -40.62 -25.56 -21.55
CA GLN A 69 -39.76 -26.16 -22.57
C GLN A 69 -38.70 -25.19 -23.12
N LEU A 70 -38.78 -23.89 -22.80
CA LEU A 70 -37.86 -22.87 -23.33
C LEU A 70 -36.65 -22.64 -22.42
N ASP A 71 -35.47 -22.51 -23.03
CA ASP A 71 -34.27 -21.93 -22.44
C ASP A 71 -34.38 -20.40 -22.41
N MET A 72 -35.00 -19.88 -21.33
CA MET A 72 -35.15 -18.46 -21.03
C MET A 72 -34.24 -18.06 -19.86
N PRO A 73 -32.91 -17.95 -20.04
CA PRO A 73 -31.98 -17.82 -18.92
C PRO A 73 -32.11 -16.44 -18.25
N LEU A 74 -31.47 -16.28 -17.08
CA LEU A 74 -31.68 -15.13 -16.20
C LEU A 74 -31.38 -13.75 -16.82
N ASN A 75 -30.62 -13.68 -17.92
CA ASN A 75 -30.34 -12.44 -18.67
C ASN A 75 -31.31 -12.16 -19.84
N SER A 76 -32.39 -12.93 -20.01
CA SER A 76 -33.41 -12.76 -21.07
C SER A 76 -34.42 -11.63 -20.75
N ASP A 77 -34.80 -10.80 -21.73
CA ASP A 77 -35.91 -9.83 -21.58
C ASP A 77 -37.18 -10.37 -22.25
N VAL A 78 -37.71 -11.47 -21.72
CA VAL A 78 -39.02 -12.03 -22.14
C VAL A 78 -40.14 -11.39 -21.33
N VAL A 79 -41.13 -10.87 -22.05
CA VAL A 79 -42.33 -10.26 -21.48
C VAL A 79 -43.54 -10.90 -22.15
N ILE A 80 -44.51 -11.31 -21.34
CA ILE A 80 -45.83 -11.76 -21.77
C ILE A 80 -46.80 -10.60 -21.55
N ALA A 81 -47.53 -10.20 -22.57
CA ALA A 81 -48.68 -9.31 -22.47
C ALA A 81 -49.95 -10.16 -22.41
N ASN A 82 -50.51 -10.36 -21.21
CA ASN A 82 -51.80 -11.01 -21.05
C ASN A 82 -52.90 -9.95 -21.25
N ILE A 83 -53.67 -10.09 -22.33
CA ILE A 83 -54.61 -9.07 -22.82
C ILE A 83 -56.01 -9.41 -22.30
N GLY A 84 -56.50 -8.64 -21.33
CA GLY A 84 -57.90 -8.67 -20.91
C GLY A 84 -58.73 -7.58 -21.58
N PHE A 85 -60.06 -7.64 -21.44
CA PHE A 85 -61.02 -6.71 -22.07
C PHE A 85 -60.74 -5.22 -21.81
N ASP A 86 -60.30 -4.86 -20.59
CA ASP A 86 -60.10 -3.46 -20.16
C ASP A 86 -58.64 -3.12 -19.78
N SER A 87 -57.77 -4.13 -19.64
CA SER A 87 -56.38 -3.95 -19.24
C SER A 87 -55.46 -5.08 -19.71
N THR A 88 -54.23 -4.72 -20.06
CA THR A 88 -53.16 -5.65 -20.45
C THR A 88 -52.10 -5.72 -19.36
N VAL A 89 -51.87 -6.90 -18.80
CA VAL A 89 -50.86 -7.13 -17.76
C VAL A 89 -49.57 -7.65 -18.39
N PHE A 90 -48.47 -6.94 -18.17
CA PHE A 90 -47.14 -7.35 -18.62
C PHE A 90 -46.43 -8.16 -17.52
N ILE A 91 -46.03 -9.39 -17.84
CA ILE A 91 -45.38 -10.34 -16.92
C ILE A 91 -44.01 -10.70 -17.49
N GLU A 92 -42.93 -10.47 -16.75
CA GLU A 92 -41.60 -10.99 -17.10
C GLU A 92 -41.53 -12.48 -16.76
N ALA A 93 -41.04 -13.30 -17.70
CA ALA A 93 -40.78 -14.72 -17.48
C ALA A 93 -39.28 -15.00 -17.64
N TYR A 94 -38.70 -15.78 -16.74
CA TYR A 94 -37.30 -16.23 -16.84
C TYR A 94 -37.03 -17.45 -15.96
N LYS A 95 -35.99 -18.21 -16.28
CA LYS A 95 -35.44 -19.30 -15.48
C LYS A 95 -34.12 -18.88 -14.83
N ILE A 96 -33.76 -19.50 -13.71
CA ILE A 96 -32.42 -19.34 -13.11
C ILE A 96 -31.39 -20.15 -13.92
N ARG A 97 -31.76 -21.35 -14.39
CA ARG A 97 -30.98 -22.22 -15.27
C ARG A 97 -31.94 -23.06 -16.12
N ASP A 98 -31.44 -23.67 -17.19
CA ASP A 98 -32.19 -24.35 -18.27
C ASP A 98 -33.31 -25.28 -17.71
N ASN A 99 -33.03 -26.01 -16.63
CA ASN A 99 -33.92 -26.98 -15.95
C ASN A 99 -34.64 -26.45 -14.68
N SER A 100 -34.61 -25.14 -14.37
CA SER A 100 -35.37 -24.59 -13.24
C SER A 100 -36.78 -24.18 -13.65
N GLU A 101 -37.71 -24.17 -12.68
CA GLU A 101 -39.05 -23.56 -12.81
C GLU A 101 -39.00 -22.16 -13.44
N VAL A 102 -40.04 -21.81 -14.22
CA VAL A 102 -40.21 -20.46 -14.77
C VAL A 102 -40.66 -19.50 -13.66
N ILE A 103 -39.86 -18.46 -13.43
CA ILE A 103 -40.16 -17.38 -12.50
C ILE A 103 -40.89 -16.27 -13.23
N PHE A 104 -42.15 -16.05 -12.84
CA PHE A 104 -42.99 -14.96 -13.31
C PHE A 104 -42.87 -13.73 -12.38
N SER A 105 -42.90 -12.51 -12.95
CA SER A 105 -42.84 -11.25 -12.20
C SER A 105 -43.52 -10.10 -12.94
N THR A 106 -44.46 -9.39 -12.34
CA THR A 106 -45.23 -8.33 -13.01
C THR A 106 -44.37 -7.11 -13.38
N ARG A 107 -44.23 -6.85 -14.68
CA ARG A 107 -43.50 -5.70 -15.27
C ARG A 107 -44.30 -4.40 -15.20
N GLY A 108 -45.61 -4.49 -15.40
CA GLY A 108 -46.52 -3.35 -15.44
C GLY A 108 -47.92 -3.72 -15.90
N GLU A 109 -48.79 -2.72 -15.96
CA GLU A 109 -50.18 -2.83 -16.38
C GLU A 109 -50.49 -1.66 -17.31
N TRP A 110 -51.10 -1.91 -18.47
CA TRP A 110 -51.63 -0.87 -19.36
C TRP A 110 -53.16 -0.94 -19.39
N ARG A 111 -53.81 0.23 -19.47
CA ARG A 111 -55.27 0.37 -19.55
C ARG A 111 -55.65 1.31 -20.68
N THR A 112 -56.75 0.99 -21.37
CA THR A 112 -57.39 1.91 -22.31
C THR A 112 -57.83 3.18 -21.59
N ALA A 113 -57.59 4.35 -22.17
CA ALA A 113 -58.10 5.62 -21.65
C ALA A 113 -59.60 5.78 -21.97
N ARG A 114 -60.47 5.08 -21.24
CA ARG A 114 -61.91 5.40 -21.21
C ARG A 114 -62.14 6.77 -20.58
N THR A 115 -63.23 7.41 -20.97
CA THR A 115 -63.50 8.84 -20.74
C THR A 115 -63.91 9.18 -19.31
N GLU A 116 -62.94 9.29 -18.40
CA GLU A 116 -63.09 9.99 -17.12
C GLU A 116 -62.29 11.31 -17.13
N LEU A 117 -62.65 12.22 -18.04
CA LEU A 117 -62.14 13.59 -18.08
C LEU A 117 -63.23 14.57 -17.62
N ASN A 118 -63.42 14.65 -16.30
CA ASN A 118 -64.07 15.83 -15.70
C ASN A 118 -63.11 17.03 -15.82
N PHE A 119 -63.20 17.74 -16.95
CA PHE A 119 -62.46 18.98 -17.20
C PHE A 119 -62.85 20.05 -16.18
N ASN A 120 -61.93 20.43 -15.29
CA ASN A 120 -62.07 21.67 -14.52
C ASN A 120 -60.77 22.26 -13.94
N LYS A 121 -59.58 21.86 -14.44
CA LYS A 121 -58.32 22.59 -14.23
C LYS A 121 -57.44 22.56 -15.48
N PRO A 122 -56.81 23.68 -15.89
CA PRO A 122 -55.81 23.69 -16.95
C PRO A 122 -54.52 23.01 -16.46
N LEU A 123 -53.94 22.15 -17.29
CA LEU A 123 -52.68 21.46 -17.00
C LEU A 123 -51.50 22.30 -17.50
N THR A 124 -50.93 23.11 -16.62
CA THR A 124 -49.58 23.67 -16.81
C THR A 124 -48.55 22.54 -16.72
N ILE A 125 -47.71 22.41 -17.75
CA ILE A 125 -46.63 21.42 -17.77
C ILE A 125 -45.46 21.96 -16.94
N TYR A 126 -45.38 21.58 -15.68
CA TYR A 126 -44.18 21.76 -14.87
C TYR A 126 -43.27 20.54 -15.04
N GLU A 127 -42.29 20.65 -15.94
CA GLU A 127 -41.21 19.68 -16.11
C GLU A 127 -40.17 19.83 -14.97
N ASN A 128 -40.58 19.53 -13.72
CA ASN A 128 -39.68 19.44 -12.56
C ASN A 128 -40.36 18.69 -11.39
N ASP A 129 -40.41 17.36 -11.46
CA ASP A 129 -40.48 16.52 -10.27
C ASP A 129 -39.71 15.21 -10.51
N LYS A 130 -39.06 14.68 -9.47
CA LYS A 130 -38.12 13.54 -9.57
C LYS A 130 -38.72 12.18 -9.19
N ASP A 131 -39.85 12.15 -8.49
CA ASP A 131 -40.41 10.90 -7.95
C ASP A 131 -41.71 10.40 -8.64
N GLU A 132 -42.50 11.26 -9.29
CA GLU A 132 -43.72 10.84 -10.03
C GLU A 132 -43.43 10.33 -11.46
N ASN A 133 -42.67 9.22 -11.58
CA ASN A 133 -42.33 8.60 -12.87
C ASN A 133 -42.82 7.14 -13.03
N ARG A 134 -43.97 6.80 -12.41
CA ARG A 134 -44.61 5.46 -12.51
C ARG A 134 -45.80 5.37 -13.47
N ILE A 135 -46.32 6.49 -13.98
CA ILE A 135 -47.42 6.54 -14.96
C ILE A 135 -47.01 7.42 -16.15
N ARG A 136 -46.93 6.85 -17.35
CA ARG A 136 -46.79 7.64 -18.58
C ARG A 136 -48.18 7.88 -19.19
N LYS A 137 -48.54 9.15 -19.38
CA LYS A 137 -49.82 9.58 -19.97
C LYS A 137 -49.62 10.01 -21.42
N ASP A 138 -49.64 9.07 -22.35
CA ASP A 138 -49.72 9.37 -23.78
C ASP A 138 -51.22 9.40 -24.16
N LEU A 139 -51.84 10.60 -24.15
CA LEU A 139 -53.31 10.76 -24.18
C LEU A 139 -54.02 10.11 -25.39
N ALA A 140 -53.30 9.84 -26.48
CA ALA A 140 -53.84 9.17 -27.66
C ALA A 140 -53.81 7.62 -27.59
N PHE A 141 -53.07 7.01 -26.65
CA PHE A 141 -52.74 5.57 -26.67
C PHE A 141 -52.87 4.84 -25.32
N GLY A 142 -53.50 5.47 -24.32
CA GLY A 142 -53.79 4.84 -23.02
C GLY A 142 -52.74 5.08 -21.93
N ILE A 143 -52.93 4.42 -20.79
CA ILE A 143 -52.18 4.69 -19.55
C ILE A 143 -51.39 3.45 -19.16
N ILE A 144 -50.05 3.56 -19.07
CA ILE A 144 -49.19 2.48 -18.57
C ILE A 144 -48.65 2.78 -17.17
N LYS A 145 -48.87 1.85 -16.25
CA LYS A 145 -48.39 1.81 -14.87
C LYS A 145 -47.19 0.86 -14.80
N ASN A 146 -46.01 1.40 -14.51
CA ASN A 146 -44.78 0.61 -14.43
C ASN A 146 -44.62 0.01 -13.02
N HIS A 147 -44.56 -1.32 -12.91
CA HIS A 147 -44.41 -2.04 -11.63
C HIS A 147 -42.95 -2.35 -11.27
N ARG A 148 -41.99 -2.10 -12.18
CA ARG A 148 -40.55 -2.29 -11.92
C ARG A 148 -39.96 -1.15 -11.09
N ASP A 149 -39.37 -1.47 -9.94
CA ASP A 149 -38.58 -0.51 -9.14
C ASP A 149 -37.25 -0.11 -9.82
N PHE A 150 -36.64 -1.02 -10.58
CA PHE A 150 -35.41 -0.75 -11.34
C PHE A 150 -35.53 -1.17 -12.80
N LYS A 151 -35.10 -0.30 -13.72
CA LYS A 151 -35.10 -0.57 -15.18
C LYS A 151 -34.13 -1.71 -15.56
N ILE A 152 -33.01 -1.86 -14.84
CA ILE A 152 -31.93 -2.81 -15.13
C ILE A 152 -32.26 -4.23 -14.65
N LEU A 153 -32.15 -5.23 -15.53
CA LEU A 153 -32.45 -6.65 -15.27
C LEU A 153 -31.62 -7.24 -14.12
N SER A 154 -30.30 -7.07 -14.13
CA SER A 154 -29.38 -7.61 -13.11
C SER A 154 -29.61 -7.03 -11.71
N ARG A 155 -30.26 -5.86 -11.57
CA ARG A 155 -30.70 -5.31 -10.28
C ARG A 155 -32.06 -5.83 -9.83
N ARG A 156 -32.93 -6.29 -10.74
CA ARG A 156 -34.19 -6.99 -10.39
C ARG A 156 -33.97 -8.47 -10.05
N ARG A 157 -33.06 -9.14 -10.76
CA ARG A 157 -32.85 -10.59 -10.69
C ARG A 157 -31.61 -10.99 -9.88
N SER A 158 -31.32 -10.27 -8.79
CA SER A 158 -30.12 -10.51 -7.97
C SER A 158 -30.28 -11.58 -6.88
N ASN A 159 -31.47 -12.16 -6.71
CA ASN A 159 -31.73 -13.24 -5.73
C ASN A 159 -31.93 -14.57 -6.48
N LEU A 160 -31.02 -15.51 -6.27
CA LEU A 160 -30.98 -16.81 -6.93
C LEU A 160 -31.65 -17.93 -6.13
N ARG A 161 -32.46 -17.60 -5.11
CA ARG A 161 -33.34 -18.53 -4.38
C ARG A 161 -32.65 -19.82 -3.89
N ARG A 162 -31.41 -19.72 -3.41
CA ARG A 162 -30.53 -20.83 -2.99
C ARG A 162 -30.14 -21.83 -4.09
N TYR A 163 -30.30 -21.48 -5.36
CA TYR A 163 -29.84 -22.31 -6.49
C TYR A 163 -28.32 -22.59 -6.39
N PRO A 164 -27.86 -23.83 -6.65
CA PRO A 164 -26.45 -24.20 -6.53
C PRO A 164 -25.62 -23.67 -7.70
N LEU A 165 -24.68 -22.76 -7.40
CA LEU A 165 -23.67 -22.30 -8.36
C LEU A 165 -22.32 -22.97 -8.10
N THR A 166 -21.66 -23.37 -9.18
CA THR A 166 -20.51 -24.28 -9.10
C THR A 166 -19.20 -23.58 -9.45
N MET A 167 -18.24 -23.62 -8.53
CA MET A 167 -16.90 -23.06 -8.71
C MET A 167 -15.86 -24.17 -8.88
N ALA A 168 -15.16 -24.18 -10.02
CA ALA A 168 -14.03 -25.07 -10.26
C ALA A 168 -12.73 -24.49 -9.68
N ASN A 169 -12.14 -25.20 -8.73
CA ASN A 169 -10.96 -24.75 -7.98
C ASN A 169 -9.71 -25.55 -8.33
N VAL A 170 -8.55 -24.88 -8.43
CA VAL A 170 -7.27 -25.57 -8.60
C VAL A 170 -6.66 -25.91 -7.24
N ILE A 171 -6.40 -27.19 -6.98
CA ILE A 171 -5.65 -27.66 -5.82
C ILE A 171 -4.69 -28.73 -6.31
N ASN A 172 -3.41 -28.60 -5.99
CA ASN A 172 -2.40 -29.45 -6.62
C ASN A 172 -2.27 -30.85 -5.97
N ASP A 173 -2.40 -30.97 -4.64
CA ASP A 173 -2.33 -32.29 -3.96
C ASP A 173 -2.90 -32.35 -2.53
N SER A 174 -3.01 -31.24 -1.79
CA SER A 174 -3.31 -31.32 -0.35
C SER A 174 -4.82 -31.45 -0.05
N ASN A 175 -5.20 -32.50 0.68
CA ASN A 175 -6.57 -32.65 1.20
C ASN A 175 -6.86 -31.60 2.29
N ASN A 176 -5.81 -31.10 2.94
CA ASN A 176 -5.87 -30.04 3.96
C ASN A 176 -6.35 -28.72 3.37
N THR A 177 -5.89 -28.31 2.17
CA THR A 177 -6.37 -27.10 1.50
C THR A 177 -7.89 -27.13 1.33
N LYS A 178 -8.48 -28.28 0.96
CA LYS A 178 -9.94 -28.43 0.78
C LYS A 178 -10.74 -28.21 2.06
N GLN A 179 -10.17 -28.55 3.22
CA GLN A 179 -10.78 -28.35 4.54
C GLN A 179 -10.55 -26.94 5.09
N HIS A 180 -9.48 -26.28 4.65
CA HIS A 180 -8.99 -25.00 5.17
C HIS A 180 -9.04 -23.89 4.10
N LEU A 181 -10.13 -23.79 3.33
CA LEU A 181 -10.26 -22.82 2.24
C LEU A 181 -10.58 -21.38 2.69
N ASP A 182 -11.35 -21.21 3.76
CA ASP A 182 -11.80 -19.92 4.30
C ASP A 182 -11.09 -19.48 5.59
N ASP A 183 -10.12 -20.25 6.09
CA ASP A 183 -9.31 -19.89 7.25
C ASP A 183 -7.94 -19.29 6.89
N ARG A 184 -7.09 -19.10 7.92
CA ARG A 184 -5.75 -18.49 7.81
C ARG A 184 -4.63 -19.49 8.09
N LEU A 185 -4.91 -20.79 8.06
CA LEU A 185 -3.93 -21.86 8.16
C LEU A 185 -3.31 -22.13 6.79
N TYR A 186 -2.08 -22.66 6.78
CA TYR A 186 -1.39 -23.10 5.55
C TYR A 186 -1.42 -22.08 4.38
N LEU A 187 -1.24 -20.78 4.66
CA LEU A 187 -1.28 -19.70 3.65
C LEU A 187 -0.27 -19.86 2.50
N HIS A 188 0.74 -20.72 2.66
CA HIS A 188 1.71 -21.09 1.63
C HIS A 188 1.22 -22.21 0.69
N GLN A 189 -0.02 -22.69 0.83
CA GLN A 189 -0.63 -23.73 -0.02
C GLN A 189 -1.81 -23.15 -0.78
N ASP A 190 -1.79 -23.33 -2.11
CA ASP A 190 -2.86 -22.94 -3.05
C ASP A 190 -3.37 -21.49 -2.81
N SER A 191 -2.45 -20.54 -2.58
CA SER A 191 -2.71 -19.14 -2.22
C SER A 191 -3.66 -18.43 -3.18
N ILE A 192 -3.47 -18.65 -4.49
CA ILE A 192 -4.35 -18.15 -5.56
C ILE A 192 -5.80 -18.66 -5.36
N THR A 193 -5.95 -19.92 -4.97
CA THR A 193 -7.25 -20.59 -4.79
C THR A 193 -7.95 -20.12 -3.51
N LYS A 194 -7.25 -20.04 -2.37
CA LYS A 194 -7.82 -19.49 -1.13
C LYS A 194 -8.28 -18.04 -1.33
N MET A 195 -7.43 -17.21 -1.94
CA MET A 195 -7.75 -15.81 -2.26
C MET A 195 -8.96 -15.70 -3.21
N SER A 196 -9.01 -16.53 -4.26
CA SER A 196 -10.16 -16.55 -5.19
C SER A 196 -11.45 -17.00 -4.51
N TYR A 197 -11.38 -18.04 -3.68
CA TYR A 197 -12.54 -18.65 -3.04
C TYR A 197 -13.17 -17.72 -2.00
N MET A 198 -12.40 -17.13 -1.10
CA MET A 198 -12.93 -16.25 -0.04
C MET A 198 -13.79 -15.11 -0.60
N VAL A 199 -13.56 -14.68 -1.84
CA VAL A 199 -14.25 -13.54 -2.48
C VAL A 199 -15.43 -13.99 -3.33
N VAL A 200 -15.31 -15.15 -3.99
CA VAL A 200 -16.44 -15.78 -4.69
C VAL A 200 -17.50 -16.26 -3.69
N LYS A 201 -17.10 -16.70 -2.49
CA LYS A 201 -18.00 -17.06 -1.37
C LYS A 201 -18.97 -15.91 -1.04
N ILE A 202 -18.45 -14.70 -0.85
CA ILE A 202 -19.28 -13.50 -0.66
C ILE A 202 -20.19 -13.26 -1.87
N CYS A 203 -19.67 -13.38 -3.09
CA CYS A 203 -20.49 -13.22 -4.29
C CYS A 203 -21.68 -14.20 -4.35
N PHE A 204 -21.56 -15.41 -3.80
CA PHE A 204 -22.67 -16.34 -3.63
C PHE A 204 -23.64 -15.89 -2.52
N GLU A 205 -23.14 -15.44 -1.36
CA GLU A 205 -23.96 -14.89 -0.27
C GLU A 205 -24.78 -13.67 -0.73
N MET A 206 -24.15 -12.70 -1.42
CA MET A 206 -24.77 -11.50 -1.99
C MET A 206 -25.81 -11.80 -3.08
N LEU A 207 -25.78 -13.01 -3.66
CA LEU A 207 -26.77 -13.48 -4.64
C LEU A 207 -27.81 -14.44 -4.04
N ASN A 208 -27.70 -14.78 -2.74
CA ASN A 208 -28.47 -15.85 -2.11
C ASN A 208 -28.44 -17.15 -2.95
N ALA A 209 -27.25 -17.55 -3.39
CA ALA A 209 -26.98 -18.83 -4.03
C ALA A 209 -26.45 -19.85 -3.02
N THR A 210 -26.52 -21.15 -3.33
CA THR A 210 -25.74 -22.16 -2.58
C THR A 210 -24.42 -22.42 -3.30
N GLU A 211 -23.35 -22.63 -2.54
CA GLU A 211 -22.03 -22.91 -3.10
C GLU A 211 -21.84 -24.40 -3.39
N ARG A 212 -21.30 -24.73 -4.57
CA ARG A 212 -20.81 -26.06 -4.92
C ARG A 212 -19.37 -25.97 -5.39
N LEU A 213 -18.48 -26.76 -4.80
CA LEU A 213 -17.06 -26.77 -5.15
C LEU A 213 -16.73 -28.00 -6.00
N LEU A 214 -16.08 -27.76 -7.14
CA LEU A 214 -15.34 -28.76 -7.91
C LEU A 214 -13.85 -28.53 -7.73
N PHE A 215 -13.04 -29.58 -7.82
CA PHE A 215 -11.59 -29.52 -7.67
C PHE A 215 -10.91 -30.19 -8.86
N THR A 216 -9.86 -29.55 -9.39
CA THR A 216 -9.18 -29.99 -10.61
C THR A 216 -7.69 -29.63 -10.55
N PRO A 217 -6.76 -30.43 -11.10
CA PRO A 217 -5.32 -30.16 -10.94
C PRO A 217 -4.79 -29.04 -11.85
N THR A 218 -5.57 -28.49 -12.79
CA THR A 218 -5.07 -27.46 -13.71
C THR A 218 -6.03 -26.30 -14.00
N TRP A 219 -5.47 -25.12 -14.25
CA TRP A 219 -6.16 -23.92 -14.75
C TRP A 219 -6.67 -24.03 -16.20
N GLY A 220 -6.50 -25.18 -16.84
CA GLY A 220 -6.95 -25.48 -18.18
C GLY A 220 -5.96 -25.08 -19.28
N TYR A 221 -5.33 -26.11 -19.83
CA TYR A 221 -4.40 -26.08 -20.95
C TYR A 221 -4.93 -26.98 -22.06
N LYS A 222 -4.33 -26.93 -23.24
CA LYS A 222 -4.61 -27.89 -24.31
C LYS A 222 -3.65 -29.07 -24.22
N ASP A 223 -4.20 -30.26 -24.35
CA ASP A 223 -3.44 -31.49 -24.55
C ASP A 223 -2.85 -31.54 -25.98
N LYS A 224 -2.00 -32.54 -26.26
CA LYS A 224 -1.46 -32.85 -27.60
C LYS A 224 -2.55 -32.95 -28.67
N ASN A 225 -3.72 -33.44 -28.29
CA ASN A 225 -4.88 -33.63 -29.15
C ASN A 225 -5.71 -32.34 -29.34
N GLY A 226 -5.27 -31.19 -28.81
CA GLY A 226 -5.96 -29.90 -28.90
C GLY A 226 -7.12 -29.69 -27.92
N ASN A 227 -7.60 -30.76 -27.29
CA ASN A 227 -8.66 -30.73 -26.27
C ASN A 227 -8.24 -29.93 -25.03
N TRP A 228 -9.17 -29.17 -24.46
CA TRP A 228 -8.96 -28.50 -23.18
C TRP A 228 -9.03 -29.47 -22.00
N GLN A 229 -8.40 -29.08 -20.90
CA GLN A 229 -8.46 -29.76 -19.60
C GLN A 229 -8.86 -28.75 -18.50
N GLY A 230 -8.94 -29.19 -17.24
CA GLY A 230 -8.98 -28.31 -16.07
C GLY A 230 -10.18 -27.38 -15.98
N ILE A 231 -10.01 -26.22 -15.34
CA ILE A 231 -11.07 -25.20 -15.20
C ILE A 231 -11.72 -24.85 -16.55
N VAL A 232 -10.93 -24.68 -17.61
CA VAL A 232 -11.47 -24.29 -18.94
C VAL A 232 -12.37 -25.38 -19.53
N ASP A 233 -12.05 -26.66 -19.30
CA ASP A 233 -12.89 -27.79 -19.72
C ASP A 233 -14.21 -27.87 -18.93
N HIS A 234 -14.17 -27.74 -17.59
CA HIS A 234 -15.38 -27.69 -16.76
C HIS A 234 -16.30 -26.51 -17.12
N LEU A 235 -15.73 -25.34 -17.45
CA LEU A 235 -16.47 -24.15 -17.92
C LEU A 235 -17.03 -24.34 -19.34
N LEU A 236 -16.35 -25.07 -20.22
CA LEU A 236 -16.84 -25.41 -21.57
C LEU A 236 -17.99 -26.42 -21.52
N LYS A 237 -17.89 -27.44 -20.67
CA LYS A 237 -18.91 -28.47 -20.44
C LYS A 237 -20.12 -27.99 -19.62
N ARG A 238 -20.09 -26.75 -19.10
CA ARG A 238 -21.07 -26.18 -18.16
C ARG A 238 -21.19 -26.93 -16.83
N GLU A 239 -20.19 -27.72 -16.46
CA GLU A 239 -20.08 -28.38 -15.16
C GLU A 239 -19.79 -27.37 -14.04
N ALA A 240 -19.07 -26.30 -14.39
CA ALA A 240 -18.82 -25.15 -13.53
C ALA A 240 -19.38 -23.85 -14.14
N ASP A 241 -19.81 -22.93 -13.28
CA ASP A 241 -20.28 -21.59 -13.65
C ASP A 241 -19.12 -20.58 -13.58
N LEU A 242 -18.22 -20.77 -12.59
CA LEU A 242 -17.03 -19.96 -12.30
C LEU A 242 -15.80 -20.85 -12.09
N GLY A 243 -14.61 -20.26 -12.19
CA GLY A 243 -13.36 -20.88 -11.76
C GLY A 243 -12.56 -20.05 -10.75
N THR A 244 -11.52 -20.63 -10.16
CA THR A 244 -10.41 -19.89 -9.54
C THR A 244 -9.80 -18.89 -10.53
N LEU A 245 -9.30 -17.77 -10.01
CA LEU A 245 -8.31 -16.87 -10.62
C LEU A 245 -7.41 -17.57 -11.67
N THR A 246 -7.47 -17.08 -12.93
CA THR A 246 -6.67 -17.56 -14.07
C THR A 246 -6.01 -16.39 -14.81
N ILE A 247 -4.77 -16.59 -15.27
CA ILE A 247 -4.07 -15.64 -16.15
C ILE A 247 -4.74 -15.61 -17.53
N PHE A 248 -4.97 -14.39 -18.07
CA PHE A 248 -5.56 -14.21 -19.38
C PHE A 248 -4.65 -14.72 -20.51
N THR A 249 -5.24 -15.33 -21.53
CA THR A 249 -4.55 -15.69 -22.77
C THR A 249 -5.49 -15.54 -23.96
N GLN A 250 -4.95 -15.22 -25.15
CA GLN A 250 -5.73 -15.05 -26.38
C GLN A 250 -6.53 -16.32 -26.75
N GLU A 251 -6.05 -17.50 -26.38
CA GLU A 251 -6.76 -18.76 -26.60
C GLU A 251 -7.91 -18.95 -25.60
N ARG A 252 -7.69 -18.69 -24.30
CA ARG A 252 -8.76 -18.77 -23.28
C ARG A 252 -9.86 -17.74 -23.52
N MET A 253 -9.52 -16.50 -23.90
CA MET A 253 -10.51 -15.45 -24.17
C MET A 253 -11.52 -15.79 -25.28
N LYS A 254 -11.21 -16.74 -26.17
CA LYS A 254 -12.17 -17.26 -27.17
C LYS A 254 -13.22 -18.19 -26.54
N VAL A 255 -12.86 -18.93 -25.50
CA VAL A 255 -13.67 -20.05 -24.92
C VAL A 255 -14.24 -19.79 -23.52
N VAL A 256 -13.72 -18.79 -22.79
CA VAL A 256 -14.27 -18.33 -21.50
C VAL A 256 -14.40 -16.80 -21.48
N ASP A 257 -15.16 -16.28 -20.53
CA ASP A 257 -15.25 -14.85 -20.23
C ASP A 257 -14.59 -14.56 -18.88
N TYR A 258 -13.80 -13.49 -18.80
CA TYR A 258 -13.23 -13.01 -17.54
C TYR A 258 -14.18 -11.98 -16.90
N ILE A 259 -14.39 -12.07 -15.59
CA ILE A 259 -15.42 -11.29 -14.89
C ILE A 259 -14.80 -10.17 -14.04
N ALA A 260 -13.89 -10.52 -13.13
CA ALA A 260 -13.23 -9.57 -12.22
C ALA A 260 -11.85 -10.04 -11.74
N MET A 261 -11.03 -9.08 -11.33
CA MET A 261 -9.78 -9.30 -10.59
C MET A 261 -10.07 -9.36 -9.09
N VAL A 262 -9.74 -10.50 -8.48
CA VAL A 262 -9.90 -10.76 -7.03
C VAL A 262 -8.60 -10.54 -6.25
N GLY A 263 -7.47 -10.44 -6.93
CA GLY A 263 -6.21 -10.03 -6.31
C GLY A 263 -5.00 -10.31 -7.18
N SER A 264 -3.93 -9.59 -6.89
CA SER A 264 -2.63 -9.82 -7.53
C SER A 264 -1.96 -11.07 -6.98
N THR A 265 -1.34 -11.82 -7.88
CA THR A 265 -0.31 -12.81 -7.55
C THR A 265 0.76 -12.79 -8.63
N ALA A 266 1.91 -12.20 -8.33
CA ALA A 266 3.03 -12.17 -9.25
C ALA A 266 3.85 -13.48 -9.19
N VAL A 267 4.41 -13.86 -10.33
CA VAL A 267 5.38 -14.95 -10.47
C VAL A 267 6.65 -14.34 -11.05
N ARG A 268 7.77 -14.44 -10.33
CA ARG A 268 9.04 -13.78 -10.67
C ARG A 268 10.23 -14.70 -10.42
N PHE A 269 11.35 -14.42 -11.07
CA PHE A 269 12.65 -15.01 -10.70
C PHE A 269 13.13 -14.38 -9.40
N VAL A 270 13.11 -15.15 -8.30
CA VAL A 270 13.60 -14.72 -6.98
C VAL A 270 15.00 -15.30 -6.73
N PHE A 271 15.90 -14.48 -6.17
CA PHE A 271 17.30 -14.84 -5.90
C PHE A 271 17.93 -14.02 -4.74
N ARG A 272 19.21 -14.29 -4.43
CA ARG A 272 20.08 -13.52 -3.52
C ARG A 272 21.23 -12.82 -4.27
N GLU A 273 21.82 -11.82 -3.63
CA GLU A 273 22.84 -10.88 -4.13
C GLU A 273 24.08 -10.93 -3.20
N PRO A 274 25.07 -11.80 -3.47
CA PRO A 274 26.40 -11.71 -2.82
C PRO A 274 27.19 -10.47 -3.31
N PRO A 275 28.27 -10.05 -2.64
CA PRO A 275 28.97 -8.80 -2.97
C PRO A 275 29.44 -8.67 -4.44
N LEU A 276 29.63 -7.42 -4.87
CA LEU A 276 30.13 -7.01 -6.20
C LEU A 276 31.44 -7.69 -6.65
N SER A 277 32.15 -8.30 -5.72
CA SER A 277 33.42 -8.99 -5.88
C SER A 277 33.39 -10.15 -6.86
N LEU A 278 32.21 -10.76 -7.01
CA LEU A 278 31.99 -11.80 -7.98
C LEU A 278 31.61 -11.25 -9.37
N LEU A 279 31.23 -9.96 -9.49
CA LEU A 279 30.64 -9.31 -10.68
C LEU A 279 31.59 -8.45 -11.51
N GLN A 280 32.32 -7.51 -10.92
CA GLN A 280 33.23 -6.58 -11.61
C GLN A 280 34.46 -6.33 -10.75
N ASN A 281 35.54 -5.76 -11.31
CA ASN A 281 36.68 -5.38 -10.46
C ASN A 281 36.40 -4.11 -9.66
N ILE A 282 36.05 -4.36 -8.40
CA ILE A 282 36.21 -3.47 -7.24
C ILE A 282 37.58 -2.75 -7.24
N PHE A 283 38.62 -3.35 -7.82
CA PHE A 283 39.97 -2.77 -7.95
C PHE A 283 40.16 -1.79 -9.12
N THR A 284 39.28 -1.78 -10.13
CA THR A 284 39.35 -0.86 -11.29
C THR A 284 38.28 0.23 -11.26
N LEU A 285 37.16 -0.02 -10.58
CA LEU A 285 36.10 0.93 -10.24
C LEU A 285 36.47 2.16 -9.37
N PRO A 286 37.59 2.22 -8.59
CA PRO A 286 37.86 3.34 -7.68
C PRO A 286 38.04 4.72 -8.33
N PHE A 287 38.41 4.76 -9.62
CA PHE A 287 38.61 5.98 -10.41
C PHE A 287 37.96 5.84 -11.80
N THR A 288 37.55 6.96 -12.38
CA THR A 288 37.05 6.98 -13.77
C THR A 288 38.21 6.87 -14.77
N GLY A 289 37.91 6.45 -16.01
CA GLY A 289 38.94 6.29 -17.05
C GLY A 289 39.77 7.55 -17.31
N GLY A 290 39.17 8.75 -17.21
CA GLY A 290 39.89 10.02 -17.35
C GLY A 290 40.89 10.27 -16.20
N VAL A 291 40.55 9.89 -14.97
CA VAL A 291 41.46 9.99 -13.82
C VAL A 291 42.59 8.96 -13.93
N TRP A 292 42.30 7.72 -14.35
CA TRP A 292 43.34 6.73 -14.65
C TRP A 292 44.32 7.23 -15.72
N MET A 293 43.82 7.83 -16.81
CA MET A 293 44.67 8.43 -17.85
C MET A 293 45.51 9.60 -17.31
N ALA A 294 44.95 10.46 -16.45
CA ALA A 294 45.70 11.55 -15.83
C ALA A 294 46.82 11.04 -14.90
N ILE A 295 46.58 9.97 -14.13
CA ILE A 295 47.60 9.31 -13.30
C ILE A 295 48.72 8.75 -14.20
N VAL A 296 48.37 8.04 -15.28
CA VAL A 296 49.36 7.49 -16.23
C VAL A 296 50.19 8.61 -16.89
N VAL A 297 49.57 9.69 -17.35
CA VAL A 297 50.29 10.85 -17.93
C VAL A 297 51.19 11.52 -16.90
N CYS A 298 50.74 11.68 -15.65
CA CYS A 298 51.55 12.23 -14.57
C CYS A 298 52.77 11.35 -14.27
N VAL A 299 52.57 10.04 -14.09
CA VAL A 299 53.64 9.06 -13.82
C VAL A 299 54.63 8.98 -14.97
N LEU A 300 54.18 8.98 -16.23
CA LEU A 300 55.05 9.00 -17.41
C LEU A 300 55.81 10.33 -17.55
N SER A 301 55.20 11.46 -17.19
CA SER A 301 55.87 12.77 -17.18
C SER A 301 56.98 12.81 -16.13
N CYS A 302 56.68 12.36 -14.91
CA CYS A 302 57.69 12.20 -13.85
C CYS A 302 58.77 11.18 -14.24
N ALA A 303 58.43 10.11 -14.98
CA ALA A 303 59.42 9.18 -15.54
C ALA A 303 60.36 9.84 -16.53
N LEU A 304 59.84 10.67 -17.43
CA LEU A 304 60.65 11.42 -18.38
C LEU A 304 61.56 12.43 -17.66
N PHE A 305 61.04 13.17 -16.68
CA PHE A 305 61.86 14.12 -15.90
C PHE A 305 62.91 13.43 -15.03
N LEU A 306 62.60 12.30 -14.39
CA LEU A 306 63.58 11.52 -13.62
C LEU A 306 64.60 10.83 -14.52
N TYR A 307 64.21 10.39 -15.72
CA TYR A 307 65.14 9.88 -16.72
C TYR A 307 66.11 10.96 -17.20
N ILE A 308 65.61 12.15 -17.54
CA ILE A 308 66.45 13.30 -17.95
C ILE A 308 67.38 13.72 -16.79
N ALA A 309 66.85 13.85 -15.58
CA ALA A 309 67.63 14.24 -14.40
C ALA A 309 68.71 13.20 -14.06
N SER A 310 68.37 11.92 -13.95
CA SER A 310 69.36 10.87 -13.63
C SER A 310 70.40 10.68 -14.74
N LYS A 311 70.01 10.78 -16.01
CA LYS A 311 70.94 10.75 -17.14
C LYS A 311 71.88 11.96 -17.17
N TRP A 312 71.44 13.12 -16.69
CA TRP A 312 72.31 14.28 -16.50
C TRP A 312 73.21 14.13 -15.27
N GLU A 313 72.69 13.74 -14.10
CA GLU A 313 73.47 13.49 -12.88
C GLU A 313 74.58 12.45 -13.12
N ALA A 314 74.31 11.40 -13.91
CA ALA A 314 75.29 10.39 -14.33
C ALA A 314 76.45 10.92 -15.20
N THR A 315 76.33 12.12 -15.80
CA THR A 315 77.42 12.77 -16.55
C THR A 315 78.29 13.69 -15.69
N VAL A 316 77.87 14.05 -14.48
CA VAL A 316 78.59 15.00 -13.62
C VAL A 316 79.55 14.29 -12.66
N ALA A 317 79.13 13.15 -12.09
CA ALA A 317 79.99 12.23 -11.33
C ALA A 317 79.30 10.85 -11.21
N MET A 318 80.09 9.79 -10.97
CA MET A 318 79.58 8.47 -10.59
C MET A 318 79.96 8.12 -9.15
N HIS A 319 78.95 7.91 -8.29
CA HIS A 319 79.09 7.33 -6.96
C HIS A 319 78.45 5.92 -6.89
N PRO A 320 78.96 5.01 -6.03
CA PRO A 320 78.57 3.59 -6.02
C PRO A 320 77.15 3.26 -5.52
N MET A 321 76.31 4.26 -5.25
CA MET A 321 74.89 4.10 -4.86
C MET A 321 73.95 5.09 -5.58
N GLN A 322 74.39 5.60 -6.74
CA GLN A 322 73.68 6.60 -7.55
C GLN A 322 72.82 5.91 -8.62
N LEU A 323 71.67 6.50 -8.97
CA LEU A 323 70.78 5.94 -9.99
C LEU A 323 71.41 5.98 -11.39
N ASN A 324 71.69 4.82 -12.00
CA ASN A 324 72.51 4.64 -13.21
C ASN A 324 71.89 5.14 -14.54
N GLY A 325 70.83 5.96 -14.50
CA GLY A 325 70.21 6.54 -15.71
C GLY A 325 69.56 5.54 -16.68
N SER A 326 69.40 4.28 -16.29
CA SER A 326 68.66 3.27 -17.06
C SER A 326 67.16 3.55 -17.02
N TRP A 327 66.47 3.41 -18.15
CA TRP A 327 65.00 3.43 -18.17
C TRP A 327 64.41 2.34 -17.27
N ALA A 328 65.07 1.19 -17.11
CA ALA A 328 64.61 0.13 -16.23
C ALA A 328 64.74 0.53 -14.74
N ASP A 329 65.84 1.17 -14.35
CA ASP A 329 66.05 1.60 -12.96
C ASP A 329 65.12 2.75 -12.58
N VAL A 330 64.87 3.68 -13.52
CA VAL A 330 63.86 4.74 -13.37
C VAL A 330 62.46 4.14 -13.29
N LEU A 331 62.13 3.14 -14.12
CA LEU A 331 60.85 2.42 -14.06
C LEU A 331 60.69 1.67 -12.72
N ILE A 332 61.74 1.01 -12.22
CA ILE A 332 61.73 0.29 -10.93
C ILE A 332 61.60 1.28 -9.75
N LEU A 333 62.28 2.43 -9.79
CA LEU A 333 62.13 3.48 -8.78
C LEU A 333 60.70 4.07 -8.78
N ILE A 334 60.06 4.16 -9.94
CA ILE A 334 58.70 4.67 -10.09
C ILE A 334 57.65 3.62 -9.72
N ILE A 335 57.86 2.36 -10.08
CA ILE A 335 57.07 1.22 -9.58
C ILE A 335 57.19 1.16 -8.05
N GLY A 336 58.39 1.33 -7.50
CA GLY A 336 58.63 1.48 -6.06
C GLY A 336 57.81 2.63 -5.48
N ALA A 337 57.89 3.83 -6.05
CA ALA A 337 57.11 4.99 -5.58
C ALA A 337 55.59 4.78 -5.68
N VAL A 338 55.09 4.09 -6.71
CA VAL A 338 53.66 3.72 -6.87
C VAL A 338 53.24 2.66 -5.85
N LEU A 339 54.14 1.75 -5.48
CA LEU A 339 53.95 0.72 -4.46
C LEU A 339 54.30 1.21 -3.03
N GLN A 340 54.68 2.48 -2.86
CA GLN A 340 55.20 3.07 -1.62
C GLN A 340 56.45 2.36 -1.04
N GLN A 341 57.24 1.70 -1.87
CA GLN A 341 58.49 1.03 -1.51
C GLN A 341 59.71 1.91 -1.84
N GLY A 342 60.67 1.96 -0.93
CA GLY A 342 61.95 2.64 -1.15
C GLY A 342 62.84 1.89 -2.15
N CYS A 343 63.61 2.64 -2.95
CA CYS A 343 64.67 2.10 -3.80
C CYS A 343 66.04 2.31 -3.15
N THR A 344 66.98 1.37 -3.34
CA THR A 344 68.36 1.47 -2.82
C THR A 344 69.25 2.44 -3.62
N LEU A 345 68.73 3.00 -4.71
CA LEU A 345 69.41 3.96 -5.58
C LEU A 345 68.66 5.29 -5.53
N GLU A 346 69.35 6.37 -5.15
CA GLU A 346 68.78 7.71 -5.06
C GLU A 346 69.45 8.70 -6.03
N PRO A 347 68.73 9.73 -6.52
CA PRO A 347 69.36 10.91 -7.09
C PRO A 347 70.02 11.73 -5.98
N ARG A 348 71.16 12.36 -6.29
CA ARG A 348 71.99 13.06 -5.29
C ARG A 348 71.94 14.57 -5.42
N TYR A 349 71.69 15.09 -6.61
CA TYR A 349 71.63 16.53 -6.84
C TYR A 349 70.21 17.08 -6.56
N ALA A 350 70.13 18.38 -6.29
CA ALA A 350 68.88 19.02 -5.88
C ALA A 350 67.75 18.87 -6.92
N ALA A 351 68.08 18.83 -8.21
CA ALA A 351 67.11 18.65 -9.29
C ALA A 351 66.39 17.30 -9.20
N GLY A 352 67.12 16.16 -9.22
CA GLY A 352 66.51 14.84 -9.10
C GLY A 352 65.82 14.62 -7.74
N ARG A 353 66.37 15.18 -6.65
CA ARG A 353 65.75 15.11 -5.32
C ARG A 353 64.43 15.88 -5.22
N CYS A 354 64.30 17.04 -5.85
CA CYS A 354 63.02 17.76 -5.92
C CYS A 354 61.97 17.00 -6.74
N VAL A 355 62.36 16.40 -7.88
CA VAL A 355 61.41 15.62 -8.72
C VAL A 355 60.97 14.33 -8.01
N THR A 356 61.87 13.62 -7.33
CA THR A 356 61.49 12.45 -6.52
C THR A 356 60.61 12.81 -5.33
N LEU A 357 60.91 13.90 -4.61
CA LEU A 357 60.08 14.37 -3.50
C LEU A 357 58.63 14.68 -3.94
N LEU A 358 58.47 15.41 -5.05
CA LEU A 358 57.16 15.70 -5.63
C LEU A 358 56.43 14.42 -6.07
N LEU A 359 57.14 13.48 -6.69
CA LEU A 359 56.59 12.18 -7.09
C LEU A 359 56.06 11.37 -5.89
N PHE A 360 56.87 11.21 -4.83
CA PHE A 360 56.48 10.47 -3.63
C PHE A 360 55.28 11.12 -2.91
N ILE A 361 55.22 12.45 -2.83
CA ILE A 361 54.07 13.16 -2.24
C ILE A 361 52.81 12.93 -3.08
N ALA A 362 52.88 13.12 -4.40
CA ALA A 362 51.73 12.94 -5.29
C ALA A 362 51.19 11.50 -5.26
N LEU A 363 52.07 10.50 -5.31
CA LEU A 363 51.69 9.09 -5.28
C LEU A 363 51.17 8.65 -3.91
N THR A 364 51.67 9.21 -2.81
CA THR A 364 51.14 8.94 -1.46
C THR A 364 49.69 9.42 -1.32
N ILE A 365 49.38 10.62 -1.84
CA ILE A 365 48.01 11.14 -1.87
C ILE A 365 47.11 10.24 -2.73
N LEU A 366 47.54 9.90 -3.96
CA LEU A 366 46.79 9.02 -4.87
C LEU A 366 46.53 7.62 -4.28
N TYR A 367 47.53 7.00 -3.66
CA TYR A 367 47.39 5.70 -2.99
C TYR A 367 46.37 5.76 -1.86
N SER A 368 46.40 6.81 -1.02
CA SER A 368 45.43 6.96 0.08
C SER A 368 43.98 7.06 -0.42
N ALA A 369 43.75 7.78 -1.53
CA ALA A 369 42.43 7.90 -2.17
C ALA A 369 41.97 6.59 -2.81
N TYR A 370 42.89 5.84 -3.44
CA TYR A 370 42.61 4.52 -4.02
C TYR A 370 42.18 3.52 -2.94
N CYS A 371 42.91 3.46 -1.83
CA CYS A 371 42.59 2.61 -0.68
C CYS A 371 41.22 2.94 -0.07
N ALA A 372 40.88 4.23 0.07
CA ALA A 372 39.57 4.65 0.58
C ALA A 372 38.41 4.11 -0.30
N ASN A 373 38.49 4.36 -1.62
CA ASN A 373 37.42 4.02 -2.55
C ASN A 373 37.22 2.50 -2.72
N ILE A 374 38.28 1.69 -2.67
CA ILE A 374 38.18 0.21 -2.71
C ILE A 374 37.30 -0.32 -1.59
N VAL A 375 37.43 0.21 -0.37
CA VAL A 375 36.80 -0.37 0.81
C VAL A 375 35.31 -0.06 0.87
N VAL A 376 34.89 1.07 0.29
CA VAL A 376 33.49 1.36 -0.01
C VAL A 376 32.95 0.36 -1.04
N LEU A 377 33.69 0.09 -2.12
CA LEU A 377 33.29 -0.83 -3.19
C LEU A 377 33.31 -2.32 -2.78
N LEU A 378 34.16 -2.73 -1.82
CA LEU A 378 34.13 -4.06 -1.18
C LEU A 378 32.85 -4.30 -0.38
N ARG A 379 32.22 -3.23 0.10
CA ARG A 379 30.98 -3.26 0.88
C ARG A 379 29.75 -2.94 0.02
N ALA A 380 29.92 -2.75 -1.29
CA ALA A 380 28.85 -2.43 -2.23
C ALA A 380 28.19 -3.69 -2.83
N PRO A 381 26.85 -3.78 -2.84
CA PRO A 381 26.11 -4.80 -3.60
C PRO A 381 26.18 -4.52 -5.12
N SER A 382 26.07 -5.57 -5.96
CA SER A 382 26.22 -5.44 -7.42
C SER A 382 24.91 -5.16 -8.17
N SER A 383 24.58 -3.90 -8.41
CA SER A 383 23.32 -3.43 -9.02
C SER A 383 23.06 -3.79 -10.51
N SER A 384 23.60 -4.90 -11.00
CA SER A 384 23.97 -5.13 -12.41
C SER A 384 23.04 -5.99 -13.27
N VAL A 385 22.00 -6.60 -12.70
CA VAL A 385 21.11 -7.57 -13.36
C VAL A 385 19.67 -7.12 -13.15
N ARG A 386 19.36 -5.86 -13.43
CA ARG A 386 18.01 -5.30 -13.17
C ARG A 386 16.95 -5.81 -14.16
N SER A 387 17.35 -6.51 -15.24
CA SER A 387 16.47 -6.90 -16.36
C SER A 387 16.59 -8.36 -16.84
N LEU A 388 15.65 -8.79 -17.68
CA LEU A 388 15.64 -10.13 -18.31
C LEU A 388 16.84 -10.41 -19.24
N PRO A 389 17.29 -9.49 -20.12
CA PRO A 389 18.55 -9.63 -20.85
C PRO A 389 19.74 -9.89 -19.94
N ASP A 390 19.85 -9.15 -18.83
CA ASP A 390 20.93 -9.35 -17.88
C ASP A 390 20.83 -10.73 -17.22
N LEU A 391 19.63 -11.17 -16.85
CA LEU A 391 19.40 -12.48 -16.22
C LEU A 391 19.80 -13.63 -17.14
N LEU A 392 19.50 -13.51 -18.44
CA LEU A 392 19.93 -14.47 -19.47
C LEU A 392 21.46 -14.56 -19.57
N ASN A 393 22.13 -13.41 -19.56
CA ASN A 393 23.58 -13.29 -19.71
C ASN A 393 24.36 -13.53 -18.40
N SER A 394 23.70 -13.44 -17.24
CA SER A 394 24.27 -13.66 -15.91
C SER A 394 24.88 -15.07 -15.78
N PRO A 395 25.83 -15.30 -14.85
CA PRO A 395 26.35 -16.65 -14.59
C PRO A 395 25.36 -17.56 -13.85
N LEU A 396 24.18 -17.06 -13.47
CA LEU A 396 23.26 -17.73 -12.57
C LEU A 396 22.62 -18.96 -13.21
N LYS A 397 22.39 -19.98 -12.38
CA LYS A 397 21.58 -21.15 -12.74
C LYS A 397 20.12 -20.77 -12.57
N LEU A 398 19.31 -20.95 -13.62
CA LEU A 398 17.88 -20.65 -13.58
C LEU A 398 17.10 -21.96 -13.38
N GLY A 399 16.11 -21.93 -12.50
CA GLY A 399 15.11 -22.97 -12.35
C GLY A 399 13.72 -22.38 -12.13
N ALA A 400 12.71 -23.24 -12.12
CA ALA A 400 11.32 -22.84 -11.92
C ALA A 400 10.60 -23.78 -10.96
N SER A 401 9.58 -23.28 -10.25
CA SER A 401 8.69 -24.14 -9.48
C SER A 401 7.98 -25.12 -10.41
N ASP A 402 7.85 -26.39 -10.00
CA ASP A 402 7.24 -27.43 -10.84
C ASP A 402 5.71 -27.38 -10.82
N PHE A 403 5.16 -26.29 -11.36
CA PHE A 403 3.73 -26.10 -11.60
C PHE A 403 3.43 -26.03 -13.10
N GLU A 404 2.27 -26.54 -13.50
CA GLU A 404 1.88 -26.65 -14.92
C GLU A 404 1.76 -25.29 -15.63
N TYR A 405 1.48 -24.20 -14.89
CA TYR A 405 1.47 -22.85 -15.47
C TYR A 405 2.85 -22.41 -15.95
N ASN A 406 3.93 -22.74 -15.22
CA ASN A 406 5.31 -22.45 -15.66
C ASN A 406 5.61 -23.23 -16.95
N ARG A 407 5.33 -24.54 -16.94
CA ARG A 407 5.54 -25.45 -18.08
C ARG A 407 4.78 -25.00 -19.34
N TYR A 408 3.66 -24.28 -19.19
CA TYR A 408 2.93 -23.62 -20.27
C TYR A 408 3.57 -22.30 -20.72
N PHE A 409 3.77 -21.32 -19.83
CA PHE A 409 4.24 -19.98 -20.22
C PHE A 409 5.64 -19.98 -20.82
N PHE A 410 6.56 -20.81 -20.29
CA PHE A 410 7.90 -20.96 -20.85
C PHE A 410 7.92 -21.47 -22.31
N LYS A 411 6.89 -22.24 -22.72
CA LYS A 411 6.76 -22.74 -24.10
C LYS A 411 5.96 -21.80 -25.02
N LYS A 412 5.16 -20.89 -24.46
CA LYS A 412 4.23 -20.03 -25.22
C LYS A 412 4.79 -18.63 -25.52
N LEU A 413 5.72 -18.13 -24.71
CA LEU A 413 6.30 -16.79 -24.86
C LEU A 413 7.42 -16.78 -25.93
N ASN A 414 7.12 -16.21 -27.10
CA ASN A 414 7.99 -16.20 -28.29
C ASN A 414 9.02 -15.05 -28.34
N ASP A 415 9.04 -14.16 -27.35
CA ASP A 415 10.06 -13.11 -27.18
C ASP A 415 11.47 -13.74 -27.16
N PRO A 416 12.43 -13.20 -27.95
CA PRO A 416 13.75 -13.81 -28.10
C PRO A 416 14.52 -13.97 -26.78
N ASN A 417 14.41 -13.03 -25.84
CA ASN A 417 15.09 -13.10 -24.55
C ASN A 417 14.45 -14.16 -23.65
N ARG A 418 13.12 -14.16 -23.58
CA ARG A 418 12.33 -15.13 -22.80
C ARG A 418 12.54 -16.56 -23.29
N LYS A 419 12.47 -16.76 -24.61
CA LYS A 419 12.70 -18.05 -25.25
C LYS A 419 14.14 -18.53 -25.04
N ALA A 420 15.14 -17.65 -25.16
CA ALA A 420 16.52 -17.98 -24.87
C ALA A 420 16.75 -18.36 -23.39
N ILE A 421 16.04 -17.76 -22.44
CA ILE A 421 16.05 -18.18 -21.03
C ILE A 421 15.56 -19.63 -20.89
N TYR A 422 14.45 -20.00 -21.52
CA TYR A 422 13.95 -21.38 -21.49
C TYR A 422 14.91 -22.37 -22.18
N ASP A 423 15.25 -22.10 -23.45
CA ASP A 423 16.01 -23.00 -24.34
C ASP A 423 17.49 -23.15 -23.92
N LYS A 424 18.09 -22.18 -23.18
CA LYS A 424 19.49 -22.23 -22.74
C LYS A 424 19.68 -22.57 -21.25
N LYS A 425 18.80 -22.11 -20.36
CA LYS A 425 19.02 -22.18 -18.89
C LYS A 425 18.08 -23.15 -18.17
N ILE A 426 16.80 -23.19 -18.53
CA ILE A 426 15.78 -23.95 -17.79
C ILE A 426 15.63 -25.37 -18.34
N ALA A 427 15.43 -25.51 -19.65
CA ALA A 427 15.23 -26.80 -20.32
C ALA A 427 16.17 -26.99 -21.53
N PRO A 428 17.50 -26.84 -21.37
CA PRO A 428 18.43 -26.99 -22.48
C PRO A 428 18.39 -28.39 -23.09
N LYS A 429 18.37 -28.43 -24.43
CA LYS A 429 18.26 -29.66 -25.23
C LYS A 429 19.32 -30.68 -24.79
N GLY A 430 18.89 -31.92 -24.52
CA GLY A 430 19.76 -33.01 -24.08
C GLY A 430 20.06 -33.06 -22.57
N LYS A 431 19.46 -32.20 -21.74
CA LYS A 431 19.60 -32.24 -20.27
C LYS A 431 18.24 -32.28 -19.56
N LYS A 432 18.21 -32.80 -18.32
CA LYS A 432 17.01 -32.77 -17.47
C LYS A 432 16.62 -31.30 -17.19
N PRO A 433 15.33 -30.91 -17.33
CA PRO A 433 14.92 -29.53 -17.08
C PRO A 433 14.94 -29.18 -15.59
N ASN A 434 15.25 -27.92 -15.30
CA ASN A 434 15.43 -27.33 -13.96
C ASN A 434 14.09 -26.97 -13.27
N PHE A 435 13.18 -27.93 -13.16
CA PHE A 435 11.98 -27.81 -12.33
C PHE A 435 12.23 -28.37 -10.93
N TYR A 436 11.77 -27.68 -9.89
CA TYR A 436 12.00 -28.03 -8.48
C TYR A 436 10.75 -27.77 -7.62
N SER A 437 10.66 -28.41 -6.45
CA SER A 437 9.63 -28.06 -5.46
C SER A 437 9.85 -26.64 -4.93
N MET A 438 8.81 -26.02 -4.36
CA MET A 438 8.92 -24.69 -3.73
C MET A 438 9.99 -24.67 -2.64
N LYS A 439 10.06 -25.73 -1.82
CA LYS A 439 11.01 -25.86 -0.71
C LYS A 439 12.45 -26.01 -1.19
N ASP A 440 12.68 -26.88 -2.17
CA ASP A 440 14.02 -27.07 -2.75
C ASP A 440 14.50 -25.83 -3.50
N GLY A 441 13.60 -25.12 -4.18
CA GLY A 441 13.91 -23.89 -4.90
C GLY A 441 14.33 -22.75 -3.97
N VAL A 442 13.57 -22.51 -2.90
CA VAL A 442 13.93 -21.51 -1.88
C VAL A 442 15.24 -21.88 -1.17
N GLU A 443 15.45 -23.14 -0.80
CA GLU A 443 16.71 -23.58 -0.20
C GLU A 443 17.92 -23.46 -1.17
N ARG A 444 17.68 -23.50 -2.49
CA ARG A 444 18.70 -23.19 -3.51
C ARG A 444 18.94 -21.68 -3.68
N ILE A 445 17.91 -20.84 -3.54
CA ILE A 445 18.09 -19.38 -3.47
C ILE A 445 18.99 -19.03 -2.29
N ARG A 446 18.75 -19.63 -1.11
CA ARG A 446 19.53 -19.38 0.11
C ARG A 446 21.02 -19.65 -0.09
N LYS A 447 21.34 -20.77 -0.75
CA LYS A 447 22.68 -21.20 -1.13
C LYS A 447 23.35 -20.33 -2.21
N GLY A 448 22.63 -19.39 -2.82
CA GLY A 448 23.16 -18.43 -3.77
C GLY A 448 23.41 -18.98 -5.18
N LEU A 449 23.74 -18.09 -6.11
CA LEU A 449 24.03 -18.35 -7.53
C LEU A 449 22.91 -19.09 -8.32
N PHE A 450 21.71 -19.13 -7.76
CA PHE A 450 20.51 -19.75 -8.32
C PHE A 450 19.34 -18.76 -8.28
N ALA A 451 18.62 -18.63 -9.40
CA ALA A 451 17.39 -17.86 -9.48
C ALA A 451 16.20 -18.76 -9.82
N PHE A 452 15.13 -18.59 -9.07
CA PHE A 452 13.99 -19.51 -9.02
C PHE A 452 12.71 -18.78 -9.41
N HIS A 453 12.11 -19.18 -10.52
CA HIS A 453 10.83 -18.65 -10.99
C HIS A 453 9.67 -19.23 -10.16
N MET A 454 9.12 -18.43 -9.24
CA MET A 454 8.09 -18.88 -8.28
C MET A 454 7.00 -17.83 -8.02
N GLU A 455 5.84 -18.27 -7.54
CA GLU A 455 4.81 -17.39 -6.99
C GLU A 455 5.30 -16.77 -5.68
N LEU A 456 5.11 -15.46 -5.52
CA LEU A 456 5.69 -14.73 -4.40
C LEU A 456 5.03 -15.00 -3.04
N ASN A 457 3.72 -15.26 -2.96
CA ASN A 457 3.07 -15.52 -1.66
C ASN A 457 3.66 -16.72 -0.91
N PRO A 458 3.71 -17.95 -1.49
CA PRO A 458 4.30 -19.10 -0.81
C PRO A 458 5.82 -18.97 -0.66
N GLY A 459 6.49 -18.37 -1.66
CA GLY A 459 7.93 -18.15 -1.65
C GLY A 459 8.39 -17.22 -0.54
N TYR A 460 7.83 -16.02 -0.45
CA TYR A 460 8.15 -15.05 0.60
C TYR A 460 7.71 -15.52 1.99
N ARG A 461 6.63 -16.32 2.11
CA ARG A 461 6.28 -16.92 3.41
C ARG A 461 7.36 -17.89 3.90
N LEU A 462 7.81 -18.81 3.04
CA LEU A 462 8.85 -19.77 3.41
C LEU A 462 10.20 -19.06 3.69
N ILE A 463 10.52 -18.02 2.94
CA ILE A 463 11.71 -17.18 3.18
C ILE A 463 11.61 -16.46 4.54
N GLN A 464 10.48 -15.85 4.88
CA GLN A 464 10.28 -15.19 6.19
C GLN A 464 10.51 -16.15 7.36
N GLU A 465 10.11 -17.41 7.23
CA GLU A 465 10.23 -18.44 8.25
C GLU A 465 11.63 -19.09 8.34
N THR A 466 12.45 -19.00 7.28
CA THR A 466 13.72 -19.76 7.20
C THR A 466 14.98 -18.91 7.10
N TYR A 467 14.90 -17.67 6.62
CA TYR A 467 16.07 -16.80 6.39
C TYR A 467 16.38 -15.90 7.59
N LYS A 468 17.66 -15.55 7.75
CA LYS A 468 18.14 -14.51 8.67
C LYS A 468 17.90 -13.11 8.12
N GLU A 469 18.13 -12.08 8.92
CA GLU A 469 17.93 -10.67 8.52
C GLU A 469 18.89 -10.21 7.42
N ASP A 470 20.15 -10.63 7.46
CA ASP A 470 21.13 -10.39 6.39
C ASP A 470 20.68 -11.05 5.07
N GLU A 471 20.33 -12.34 5.12
CA GLU A 471 19.87 -13.09 3.95
C GLU A 471 18.58 -12.52 3.33
N LYS A 472 17.81 -11.71 4.07
CA LYS A 472 16.62 -10.99 3.57
C LYS A 472 16.98 -9.67 2.87
N CYS A 473 18.02 -8.96 3.29
CA CYS A 473 18.45 -7.72 2.61
C CYS A 473 18.87 -8.00 1.15
N ASP A 474 19.54 -9.14 0.92
CA ASP A 474 20.04 -9.59 -0.39
C ASP A 474 18.94 -9.95 -1.41
N LEU A 475 17.65 -9.87 -1.05
CA LEU A 475 16.58 -10.54 -1.80
C LEU A 475 16.08 -9.78 -3.03
N VAL A 476 15.72 -10.60 -4.01
CA VAL A 476 15.50 -10.19 -5.39
C VAL A 476 14.18 -10.68 -5.94
N GLU A 477 13.61 -9.92 -6.88
CA GLU A 477 12.71 -10.45 -7.89
C GLU A 477 13.02 -9.84 -9.27
N ILE A 478 12.85 -10.59 -10.37
CA ILE A 478 12.73 -10.06 -11.74
C ILE A 478 11.46 -10.65 -12.36
N ASP A 479 10.61 -9.80 -12.95
CA ASP A 479 9.44 -10.28 -13.68
C ASP A 479 9.81 -10.93 -15.02
N TYR A 480 9.16 -12.06 -15.30
CA TYR A 480 9.25 -12.81 -16.56
C TYR A 480 7.95 -12.76 -17.37
N ILE A 481 6.79 -12.45 -16.78
CA ILE A 481 5.47 -12.60 -17.41
C ILE A 481 4.83 -11.25 -17.80
N ASN A 482 5.39 -10.10 -17.35
CA ASN A 482 4.84 -8.75 -17.49
C ASN A 482 3.52 -8.57 -16.72
N GLU A 483 3.57 -8.71 -15.38
CA GLU A 483 2.52 -8.39 -14.40
C GLU A 483 1.08 -8.63 -14.87
N ILE A 484 0.82 -9.83 -15.40
CA ILE A 484 -0.54 -10.24 -15.74
C ILE A 484 -1.24 -10.70 -14.46
N ASP A 485 -1.96 -9.76 -13.84
CA ASP A 485 -2.89 -10.10 -12.77
C ASP A 485 -3.91 -11.16 -13.22
N PRO A 486 -4.20 -12.18 -12.39
CA PRO A 486 -5.19 -13.19 -12.72
C PRO A 486 -6.61 -12.65 -12.51
N TRP A 487 -7.55 -13.19 -13.28
CA TRP A 487 -8.97 -12.83 -13.23
C TRP A 487 -9.83 -14.08 -13.05
N VAL A 488 -10.97 -13.94 -12.36
CA VAL A 488 -11.97 -15.01 -12.24
C VAL A 488 -12.57 -15.29 -13.62
N PRO A 489 -12.40 -16.51 -14.17
CA PRO A 489 -13.07 -16.93 -15.38
C PRO A 489 -14.49 -17.42 -15.06
N GLY A 490 -15.39 -17.25 -16.02
CA GLY A 490 -16.71 -17.88 -16.04
C GLY A 490 -17.05 -18.40 -17.43
N GLN A 491 -18.14 -19.16 -17.51
CA GLN A 491 -18.64 -19.71 -18.76
C GLN A 491 -18.84 -18.60 -19.82
N LYS A 492 -18.45 -18.87 -21.07
CA LYS A 492 -18.62 -17.92 -22.19
C LYS A 492 -20.09 -17.55 -22.36
N ARG A 493 -20.40 -16.24 -22.41
CA ARG A 493 -21.78 -15.72 -22.47
C ARG A 493 -22.69 -16.22 -21.31
N SER A 494 -22.11 -16.51 -20.13
CA SER A 494 -22.86 -16.88 -18.92
C SER A 494 -23.97 -15.88 -18.58
N PRO A 495 -25.20 -16.32 -18.22
CA PRO A 495 -26.27 -15.42 -17.81
C PRO A 495 -26.00 -14.72 -16.47
N TYR A 496 -25.10 -15.25 -15.64
CA TYR A 496 -24.73 -14.67 -14.34
C TYR A 496 -23.61 -13.63 -14.44
N LYS A 497 -23.01 -13.43 -15.62
CA LYS A 497 -21.83 -12.57 -15.84
C LYS A 497 -22.00 -11.16 -15.27
N ASP A 498 -23.13 -10.52 -15.55
CA ASP A 498 -23.40 -9.15 -15.09
C ASP A 498 -23.76 -9.08 -13.60
N LEU A 499 -24.38 -10.13 -13.04
CA LEU A 499 -24.62 -10.23 -11.59
C LEU A 499 -23.30 -10.25 -10.82
N PHE A 500 -22.40 -11.16 -11.21
CA PHE A 500 -21.09 -11.28 -10.59
C PHE A 500 -20.26 -10.02 -10.81
N LYS A 501 -20.20 -9.47 -12.03
CA LYS A 501 -19.46 -8.24 -12.32
C LYS A 501 -19.93 -7.06 -11.45
N ILE A 502 -21.24 -6.86 -11.29
CA ILE A 502 -21.79 -5.81 -10.43
C ILE A 502 -21.46 -6.05 -8.96
N ASN A 503 -21.54 -7.29 -8.47
CA ASN A 503 -21.17 -7.58 -7.08
C ASN A 503 -19.67 -7.39 -6.83
N PHE A 504 -18.77 -7.95 -7.66
CA PHE A 504 -17.33 -7.69 -7.56
C PHE A 504 -16.97 -6.19 -7.60
N ILE A 505 -17.75 -5.35 -8.30
CA ILE A 505 -17.57 -3.89 -8.27
C ILE A 505 -17.97 -3.29 -6.90
N LYS A 506 -19.15 -3.62 -6.34
CA LYS A 506 -19.54 -3.18 -4.99
C LYS A 506 -18.53 -3.61 -3.93
N ILE A 507 -18.07 -4.85 -4.03
CA ILE A 507 -17.01 -5.45 -3.21
C ILE A 507 -15.76 -4.55 -3.28
N ARG A 508 -15.36 -4.14 -4.50
CA ARG A 508 -14.23 -3.22 -4.72
C ARG A 508 -14.44 -1.85 -4.09
N GLU A 509 -15.59 -1.24 -4.33
CA GLU A 509 -15.94 0.11 -3.89
C GLU A 509 -16.06 0.23 -2.37
N THR A 510 -16.53 -0.81 -1.68
CA THR A 510 -16.79 -0.75 -0.24
C THR A 510 -15.54 -0.84 0.65
N GLY A 511 -14.33 -0.93 0.08
CA GLY A 511 -13.04 -0.90 0.81
C GLY A 511 -12.73 -2.17 1.61
N VAL A 512 -13.76 -2.80 2.17
CA VAL A 512 -14.11 -4.21 2.02
C VAL A 512 -13.20 -5.01 1.09
N GLN A 513 -13.05 -4.62 -0.20
CA GLN A 513 -12.10 -5.30 -1.07
C GLN A 513 -10.73 -5.32 -0.41
N ALA A 514 -10.08 -4.20 -0.11
CA ALA A 514 -8.73 -4.11 0.48
C ALA A 514 -8.45 -4.91 1.79
N ALA A 515 -9.41 -5.61 2.41
CA ALA A 515 -9.23 -6.42 3.61
C ALA A 515 -8.54 -7.81 3.47
N ILE A 516 -9.07 -8.80 2.73
CA ILE A 516 -8.61 -10.22 2.84
C ILE A 516 -7.21 -10.51 2.26
N HIS A 517 -6.83 -10.09 1.05
CA HIS A 517 -5.45 -10.10 0.55
C HIS A 517 -4.51 -9.35 1.51
N HIS A 518 -4.86 -8.25 2.20
CA HIS A 518 -4.00 -7.78 3.31
C HIS A 518 -3.89 -8.79 4.48
N ARG A 519 -4.89 -9.66 4.67
CA ARG A 519 -4.87 -10.78 5.64
C ARG A 519 -4.24 -12.09 5.11
N LEU A 520 -4.00 -12.24 3.80
CA LEU A 520 -3.52 -13.48 3.13
C LEU A 520 -2.19 -13.31 2.36
N HIS A 521 -1.94 -12.15 1.77
CA HIS A 521 -0.75 -11.83 0.99
C HIS A 521 0.45 -11.69 1.90
N VAL A 522 1.58 -12.19 1.40
CA VAL A 522 2.87 -12.06 2.07
C VAL A 522 3.75 -11.15 1.22
N GLY A 523 3.86 -9.90 1.64
CA GLY A 523 4.77 -8.93 1.03
C GLY A 523 6.24 -9.35 1.16
N LYS A 524 7.10 -8.76 0.31
CA LYS A 524 8.55 -9.00 0.35
C LYS A 524 9.08 -8.79 1.77
N PRO A 525 9.86 -9.73 2.35
CA PRO A 525 10.49 -9.50 3.65
C PRO A 525 11.41 -8.29 3.60
N HIS A 526 11.15 -7.31 4.47
CA HIS A 526 12.09 -6.24 4.76
C HIS A 526 13.04 -6.70 5.87
N CYS A 527 14.33 -6.40 5.76
CA CYS A 527 15.29 -6.65 6.83
C CYS A 527 15.28 -5.49 7.85
N SER A 528 15.42 -5.83 9.14
CA SER A 528 15.11 -4.94 10.27
C SER A 528 16.11 -3.79 10.54
N GLY A 529 16.94 -3.45 9.56
CA GLY A 529 17.81 -2.28 9.63
C GLY A 529 18.76 -2.14 8.46
N THR A 530 19.30 -0.94 8.29
CA THR A 530 20.52 -0.72 7.53
C THR A 530 21.69 -1.40 8.24
N ILE A 531 21.92 -2.67 7.90
CA ILE A 531 23.19 -3.33 8.17
C ILE A 531 24.19 -2.68 7.21
N SER A 532 24.98 -1.73 7.73
CA SER A 532 26.18 -1.24 7.03
C SER A 532 27.05 -2.46 6.76
N ALA A 533 27.17 -2.85 5.49
CA ALA A 533 27.49 -4.23 5.10
C ALA A 533 28.88 -4.69 5.57
N PHE A 534 28.94 -5.25 6.78
CA PHE A 534 30.09 -6.00 7.28
C PHE A 534 29.94 -7.48 6.91
N SER A 535 29.90 -7.76 5.60
CA SER A 535 30.35 -9.06 5.12
C SER A 535 31.85 -9.14 5.38
N SER A 536 32.26 -10.04 6.27
CA SER A 536 33.69 -10.36 6.44
C SER A 536 34.25 -10.80 5.09
N VAL A 537 35.21 -10.03 4.55
CA VAL A 537 35.73 -10.19 3.18
C VAL A 537 36.17 -11.64 2.96
N GLY A 538 35.42 -12.37 2.15
CA GLY A 538 35.62 -13.79 1.93
C GLY A 538 36.80 -14.07 0.99
N PHE A 539 37.24 -15.32 0.96
CA PHE A 539 38.17 -15.79 -0.08
C PHE A 539 37.58 -15.61 -1.49
N SER A 540 36.25 -15.63 -1.62
CA SER A 540 35.50 -15.27 -2.85
C SER A 540 35.64 -13.81 -3.26
N ASP A 541 35.97 -12.92 -2.31
CA ASP A 541 35.90 -11.48 -2.51
C ASP A 541 37.26 -10.88 -2.79
N MET A 542 38.26 -11.38 -2.05
CA MET A 542 39.65 -11.27 -2.44
C MET A 542 39.98 -12.17 -3.64
N TYR A 543 39.13 -13.09 -4.10
CA TYR A 543 39.36 -13.94 -5.29
C TYR A 543 39.95 -13.20 -6.50
N PRO A 544 39.61 -11.94 -6.83
CA PRO A 544 40.20 -11.21 -7.97
C PRO A 544 41.47 -10.43 -7.61
N ALA A 545 41.76 -10.17 -6.33
CA ALA A 545 43.08 -9.65 -5.90
C ALA A 545 44.06 -10.80 -5.68
N ILE A 546 43.60 -11.91 -5.13
CA ILE A 546 44.25 -13.22 -5.14
C ILE A 546 44.46 -13.60 -6.59
N ILE A 547 43.46 -13.63 -7.48
CA ILE A 547 43.67 -13.71 -8.94
C ILE A 547 43.95 -12.32 -9.56
N THR A 548 44.85 -11.56 -8.91
CA THR A 548 45.73 -10.46 -9.43
C THR A 548 47.13 -10.51 -8.78
N THR A 549 47.32 -11.34 -7.75
CA THR A 549 48.60 -11.89 -7.25
C THR A 549 48.81 -13.36 -7.63
N LEU A 550 47.81 -14.02 -8.21
CA LEU A 550 47.69 -15.33 -8.87
C LEU A 550 46.91 -15.20 -10.21
N TYR A 551 46.55 -13.97 -10.58
CA TYR A 551 47.25 -13.30 -11.68
C TYR A 551 48.67 -12.95 -11.14
N GLY A 552 49.32 -11.80 -11.04
CA GLY A 552 50.68 -11.60 -10.40
C GLY A 552 51.79 -12.71 -10.29
N MET A 553 51.55 -13.87 -9.66
CA MET A 553 52.30 -15.15 -9.67
C MET A 553 51.83 -16.22 -10.70
N LEU A 554 50.60 -16.13 -11.22
CA LEU A 554 50.43 -15.99 -12.67
C LEU A 554 50.80 -14.53 -13.05
N LEU A 555 50.03 -13.67 -13.74
CA LEU A 555 50.30 -12.29 -14.29
C LEU A 555 51.69 -11.59 -14.37
N ALA A 556 52.81 -12.14 -13.89
CA ALA A 556 54.11 -12.12 -14.55
C ALA A 556 54.93 -13.41 -14.27
N PRO A 557 54.29 -14.57 -13.95
CA PRO A 557 53.72 -15.58 -14.89
C PRO A 557 52.30 -15.41 -15.53
N ALA A 558 51.89 -14.23 -16.04
CA ALA A 558 50.83 -14.12 -17.08
C ALA A 558 50.94 -12.90 -18.02
N VAL A 559 51.63 -11.79 -17.71
CA VAL A 559 52.45 -11.12 -18.76
C VAL A 559 53.51 -12.12 -19.30
N LEU A 560 53.70 -13.20 -18.54
CA LEU A 560 54.42 -14.43 -18.80
C LEU A 560 53.39 -15.62 -18.81
N VAL A 561 52.27 -15.52 -19.56
CA VAL A 561 51.27 -16.59 -19.96
C VAL A 561 50.01 -16.05 -20.69
N LEU A 562 49.15 -15.17 -20.10
CA LEU A 562 48.44 -14.02 -20.76
C LEU A 562 47.40 -13.23 -19.92
N GLU A 563 46.92 -12.14 -20.51
CA GLU A 563 46.05 -11.06 -19.99
C GLU A 563 44.53 -11.37 -20.16
N ILE A 564 43.88 -12.10 -19.21
CA ILE A 564 42.66 -12.91 -19.52
C ILE A 564 41.33 -12.51 -18.79
N MET A 565 40.31 -12.08 -19.57
CA MET A 565 38.82 -12.16 -19.37
C MET A 565 38.21 -11.68 -18.01
N TYR A 566 36.91 -11.96 -17.68
CA TYR A 566 36.42 -12.29 -16.29
C TYR A 566 34.90 -12.61 -15.95
N LYS A 567 33.90 -11.68 -15.84
CA LYS A 567 33.03 -11.61 -14.59
C LYS A 567 31.52 -11.11 -14.68
N ARG A 568 30.57 -11.18 -13.67
CA ARG A 568 29.87 -12.37 -13.02
C ARG A 568 28.85 -12.22 -11.76
N LEU A 569 27.83 -11.30 -11.56
CA LEU A 569 26.78 -11.40 -10.44
C LEU A 569 25.30 -10.79 -10.47
N PHE A 570 24.81 -9.88 -9.54
CA PHE A 570 23.36 -9.66 -9.09
C PHE A 570 22.62 -8.35 -9.54
N VAL A 571 21.46 -7.91 -8.97
CA VAL A 571 20.05 -7.83 -9.54
C VAL A 571 19.34 -6.44 -9.57
N ILE A 572 18.07 -6.03 -9.21
CA ILE A 572 16.77 -6.39 -8.46
C ILE A 572 15.52 -5.66 -9.15
N SER A 573 14.18 -5.55 -8.86
CA SER A 573 13.03 -6.00 -7.95
C SER A 573 11.68 -5.89 -8.78
N PHE A 574 10.36 -5.73 -8.43
CA PHE A 574 9.31 -5.56 -7.34
C PHE A 574 7.87 -5.80 -8.00
N ILE A 575 6.57 -5.72 -7.55
CA ILE A 575 5.68 -5.74 -6.31
C ILE A 575 4.17 -6.20 -6.70
N LEU A 576 2.86 -5.89 -6.34
CA LEU A 576 1.94 -5.24 -5.31
C LEU A 576 0.53 -5.98 -5.04
N LEU A 577 -0.71 -5.50 -5.40
CA LEU A 577 -2.07 -5.67 -4.69
C LEU A 577 -3.35 -5.93 -5.62
N GLN A 578 -4.66 -6.27 -5.35
CA GLN A 578 -5.65 -6.66 -4.24
C GLN A 578 -7.14 -6.93 -4.82
N ASN A 579 -8.30 -7.45 -4.26
CA ASN A 579 -8.81 -8.10 -2.99
C ASN A 579 -10.40 -8.47 -2.91
N SER A 580 -11.25 -8.23 -1.83
CA SER A 580 -12.33 -9.15 -1.24
C SER A 580 -13.88 -9.01 -0.80
N ILE A 581 -14.35 -8.56 0.42
CA ILE A 581 -15.63 -9.02 1.17
C ILE A 581 -17.00 -8.38 0.68
N VAL A 582 -18.27 -8.25 1.20
CA VAL A 582 -19.31 -8.67 2.25
C VAL A 582 -20.75 -8.24 1.71
N TYR A 583 -22.05 -8.33 2.17
CA TYR A 583 -22.99 -8.68 3.32
C TYR A 583 -24.42 -9.08 2.73
N GLY A 584 -25.66 -9.22 3.33
CA GLY A 584 -26.47 -8.83 4.54
C GLY A 584 -27.72 -7.93 4.16
N LYS A 585 -29.00 -7.86 4.67
CA LYS A 585 -29.97 -8.40 5.71
C LYS A 585 -31.46 -8.08 5.17
N ASP A 586 -32.72 -8.19 5.71
CA ASP A 586 -33.49 -8.50 6.96
C ASP A 586 -35.02 -8.90 6.67
N THR A 587 -36.07 -8.52 7.46
CA THR A 587 -37.48 -9.06 7.51
C THR A 587 -38.68 -8.02 7.59
N ASN A 588 -39.99 -8.44 7.57
CA ASN A 588 -41.10 -7.65 6.90
C ASN A 588 -42.63 -7.55 7.39
N THR A 589 -43.15 -8.06 8.53
CA THR A 589 -44.56 -7.81 9.07
C THR A 589 -44.87 -7.19 10.50
N ILE A 590 -44.39 -7.62 11.70
CA ILE A 590 -44.43 -6.84 12.99
C ILE A 590 -43.14 -6.09 13.36
N ASP A 591 -41.97 -6.35 12.78
CA ASP A 591 -41.68 -6.30 11.35
C ASP A 591 -42.53 -5.26 10.55
N MET A 592 -43.16 -4.31 11.26
CA MET A 592 -43.70 -3.00 10.87
C MET A 592 -42.91 -1.99 11.70
N ILE A 593 -43.10 -2.01 13.02
CA ILE A 593 -42.21 -1.31 13.96
C ILE A 593 -40.89 -2.05 13.95
N ARG A 594 -40.86 -3.38 14.01
CA ARG A 594 -39.62 -4.13 13.72
C ARG A 594 -39.20 -4.09 12.25
N SER A 595 -40.03 -3.66 11.29
CA SER A 595 -39.51 -3.39 9.92
C SER A 595 -38.64 -2.17 10.04
N TYR A 596 -39.20 -1.10 10.60
CA TYR A 596 -38.52 0.17 10.83
C TYR A 596 -37.30 -0.01 11.75
N VAL A 597 -37.48 -0.52 12.96
CA VAL A 597 -36.44 -0.86 13.94
C VAL A 597 -35.40 -1.85 13.37
N ALA A 598 -35.71 -2.80 12.47
CA ALA A 598 -34.69 -3.61 11.80
C ALA A 598 -34.07 -2.93 10.55
N ASN A 599 -34.79 -2.02 9.88
CA ASN A 599 -34.25 -1.04 8.93
C ASN A 599 -33.16 -0.20 9.62
N GLU A 600 -33.43 0.16 10.88
CA GLU A 600 -32.68 1.06 11.77
C GLU A 600 -31.73 0.33 12.75
N TRP A 601 -31.53 -0.98 12.56
CA TRP A 601 -30.53 -1.83 13.24
C TRP A 601 -30.76 -2.09 14.74
N THR A 602 -32.00 -2.41 15.10
CA THR A 602 -32.43 -2.93 16.41
C THR A 602 -32.05 -2.05 17.63
N PRO A 603 -32.41 -0.75 17.64
CA PRO A 603 -32.23 0.12 18.80
C PRO A 603 -32.88 -0.40 20.10
N THR A 604 -32.31 0.04 21.22
CA THR A 604 -32.95 0.03 22.55
C THR A 604 -34.04 1.10 22.56
N ILE A 605 -35.26 0.78 22.94
CA ILE A 605 -36.38 1.72 22.83
C ILE A 605 -36.76 2.27 24.21
N VAL A 606 -36.98 3.58 24.26
CA VAL A 606 -37.62 4.23 25.41
C VAL A 606 -38.95 4.76 24.92
N HIS A 607 -40.04 4.24 25.48
CA HIS A 607 -41.38 4.68 25.13
C HIS A 607 -41.77 5.87 26.01
N CYS A 608 -41.44 7.09 25.56
CA CYS A 608 -41.70 8.32 26.31
C CYS A 608 -43.18 8.54 26.56
N ASN A 609 -44.02 8.27 25.57
CA ASN A 609 -45.47 8.24 25.76
C ASN A 609 -46.11 7.31 24.73
N LEU A 610 -46.57 6.14 25.19
CA LEU A 610 -47.34 5.18 24.41
C LEU A 610 -48.60 4.80 25.19
N CYS A 611 -49.73 5.41 24.83
CA CYS A 611 -51.07 5.02 25.27
C CYS A 611 -51.59 3.73 24.59
N TRP A 612 -50.67 2.91 24.06
CA TRP A 612 -50.96 1.62 23.41
C TRP A 612 -51.38 0.56 24.44
N ALA A 613 -52.25 -0.37 24.02
CA ALA A 613 -52.69 -1.46 24.89
C ALA A 613 -51.50 -2.35 25.32
N LYS A 614 -51.42 -2.68 26.62
CA LYS A 614 -50.33 -3.48 27.23
C LYS A 614 -50.05 -4.80 26.51
N ALA A 615 -51.06 -5.45 25.91
CA ALA A 615 -50.85 -6.67 25.12
C ALA A 615 -50.07 -6.44 23.81
N ALA A 616 -50.29 -5.30 23.15
CA ALA A 616 -49.54 -4.90 21.96
C ALA A 616 -48.14 -4.38 22.33
N GLN A 617 -47.99 -3.69 23.47
CA GLN A 617 -46.68 -3.33 24.01
C GLN A 617 -45.88 -4.57 24.45
N ILE A 618 -46.50 -5.55 25.11
CA ILE A 618 -45.83 -6.81 25.48
C ILE A 618 -45.53 -7.65 24.25
N ARG A 619 -46.40 -7.68 23.22
CA ARG A 619 -46.08 -8.32 21.94
C ARG A 619 -44.97 -7.58 21.19
N LEU A 620 -44.93 -6.26 21.26
CA LEU A 620 -43.85 -5.43 20.74
C LEU A 620 -42.56 -5.74 21.51
N HIS A 621 -42.53 -5.68 22.84
CA HIS A 621 -41.35 -6.02 23.65
C HIS A 621 -40.90 -7.48 23.43
N LYS A 622 -41.85 -8.41 23.21
CA LYS A 622 -41.58 -9.82 22.89
C LYS A 622 -41.02 -10.00 21.48
N GLU A 623 -41.55 -9.33 20.47
CA GLU A 623 -41.12 -9.52 19.07
C GLU A 623 -39.99 -8.58 18.62
N LEU A 624 -39.85 -7.40 19.23
CA LEU A 624 -38.61 -6.61 19.25
C LEU A 624 -37.52 -7.34 20.07
N GLY A 625 -37.90 -7.97 21.20
CA GLY A 625 -37.04 -8.84 21.99
C GLY A 625 -36.58 -10.09 21.22
N ASN A 626 -37.44 -10.65 20.35
CA ASN A 626 -37.06 -11.70 19.39
C ASN A 626 -36.04 -11.21 18.32
N VAL A 627 -35.79 -9.90 18.21
CA VAL A 627 -34.66 -9.33 17.42
C VAL A 627 -33.52 -8.79 18.31
N GLY A 628 -33.64 -8.91 19.64
CA GLY A 628 -32.63 -8.48 20.60
C GLY A 628 -32.80 -7.07 21.20
N CYS A 629 -33.84 -6.32 20.85
CA CYS A 629 -34.09 -5.00 21.43
C CYS A 629 -34.45 -5.09 22.92
N ARG A 630 -33.86 -4.22 23.74
CA ARG A 630 -34.35 -3.92 25.11
C ARG A 630 -35.32 -2.74 25.06
N VAL A 631 -36.28 -2.69 25.96
CA VAL A 631 -37.26 -1.59 26.04
C VAL A 631 -37.42 -1.12 27.49
N SER A 632 -37.37 0.19 27.73
CA SER A 632 -37.57 0.82 29.04
C SER A 632 -38.68 1.87 29.03
N SER A 633 -39.26 2.12 30.20
CA SER A 633 -40.26 3.17 30.48
C SER A 633 -39.66 4.37 31.25
N THR A 634 -38.37 4.35 31.59
CA THR A 634 -37.68 5.45 32.30
C THR A 634 -37.02 6.40 31.30
N MET A 635 -37.28 7.71 31.43
CA MET A 635 -36.62 8.73 30.59
C MET A 635 -35.19 9.07 31.05
N GLU A 636 -34.78 8.65 32.25
CA GLU A 636 -33.40 8.81 32.72
C GLU A 636 -32.44 7.79 32.07
N PRO A 637 -31.34 8.24 31.41
CA PRO A 637 -30.42 7.34 30.71
C PRO A 637 -29.45 6.65 31.68
N CYS A 638 -29.49 5.33 31.77
CA CYS A 638 -28.69 4.56 32.74
C CYS A 638 -27.18 4.53 32.45
N SER A 639 -26.71 4.78 31.22
CA SER A 639 -25.28 4.93 30.92
C SER A 639 -25.01 5.50 29.52
N THR A 640 -23.99 6.35 29.39
CA THR A 640 -23.56 7.01 28.13
C THR A 640 -23.04 6.07 27.03
N ARG A 641 -23.02 4.76 27.27
CA ARG A 641 -22.69 3.73 26.26
C ARG A 641 -23.92 3.20 25.53
N GLN A 642 -25.13 3.58 25.93
CA GLN A 642 -26.39 3.07 25.35
C GLN A 642 -27.07 4.09 24.43
N ASP A 643 -26.80 5.38 24.62
CA ASP A 643 -27.41 6.54 23.93
C ASP A 643 -27.45 6.41 22.39
N HIS A 644 -26.39 5.84 21.80
CA HIS A 644 -26.27 5.62 20.34
C HIS A 644 -27.35 4.73 19.73
N ASN A 645 -28.01 3.93 20.56
CA ASN A 645 -29.08 3.02 20.17
C ASN A 645 -30.43 3.42 20.79
N LEU A 646 -30.60 4.63 21.36
CA LEU A 646 -31.89 5.04 21.93
C LEU A 646 -32.83 5.60 20.86
N LEU A 647 -33.89 4.84 20.59
CA LEU A 647 -35.05 5.27 19.82
C LEU A 647 -36.18 5.67 20.77
N PHE A 648 -36.45 6.96 20.85
CA PHE A 648 -37.61 7.50 21.55
C PHE A 648 -38.86 7.28 20.72
N LEU A 649 -39.81 6.54 21.31
CA LEU A 649 -41.09 6.22 20.71
C LEU A 649 -42.18 7.02 21.43
N ASN A 650 -42.73 8.01 20.73
CA ASN A 650 -43.76 8.92 21.24
C ASN A 650 -44.95 8.90 20.28
N ASP A 651 -46.18 8.85 20.79
CA ASP A 651 -47.40 8.86 20.00
C ASP A 651 -48.19 10.15 20.28
N LEU A 652 -48.25 11.04 19.29
CA LEU A 652 -48.86 12.37 19.42
C LEU A 652 -50.37 12.33 19.66
N ASN A 653 -51.00 11.16 19.50
CA ASN A 653 -52.41 10.97 19.80
C ASN A 653 -52.66 10.73 21.30
N CYS A 654 -51.62 10.62 22.13
CA CYS A 654 -51.72 10.47 23.57
C CYS A 654 -51.73 11.81 24.32
N PRO A 655 -52.49 11.94 25.43
CA PRO A 655 -52.35 13.09 26.33
C PRO A 655 -50.91 13.14 26.89
N ASP A 656 -50.45 14.36 27.20
CA ASP A 656 -49.09 14.67 27.69
C ASP A 656 -47.92 14.32 26.76
N ALA A 657 -48.16 13.88 25.51
CA ALA A 657 -47.11 13.63 24.52
C ALA A 657 -46.22 14.86 24.22
N GLU A 658 -46.71 16.07 24.49
CA GLU A 658 -45.96 17.34 24.35
C GLU A 658 -44.88 17.54 25.42
N GLN A 659 -45.08 17.02 26.64
CA GLN A 659 -44.12 17.21 27.74
C GLN A 659 -42.74 16.61 27.40
N ALA A 660 -42.73 15.49 26.66
CA ALA A 660 -41.53 14.79 26.22
C ALA A 660 -40.59 15.65 25.33
N PHE A 661 -41.09 16.70 24.67
CA PHE A 661 -40.30 17.57 23.79
C PHE A 661 -39.70 18.80 24.50
N GLN A 662 -40.09 19.09 25.75
CA GLN A 662 -39.56 20.23 26.50
C GLN A 662 -38.06 20.06 26.83
N ILE A 663 -37.57 18.82 26.91
CA ILE A 663 -36.15 18.50 27.10
C ILE A 663 -35.42 18.60 25.76
N THR A 664 -35.15 19.83 25.33
CA THR A 664 -34.56 20.16 24.00
C THR A 664 -33.22 19.49 23.70
N SER A 665 -32.48 19.02 24.71
CA SER A 665 -31.24 18.25 24.52
C SER A 665 -31.46 16.84 23.97
N LEU A 666 -32.67 16.26 24.12
CA LEU A 666 -33.02 14.96 23.56
C LEU A 666 -33.40 15.02 22.08
N LEU A 667 -33.61 16.21 21.51
CA LEU A 667 -33.93 16.40 20.08
C LEU A 667 -32.68 16.42 19.16
N ARG A 668 -31.53 15.92 19.63
CA ARG A 668 -30.24 15.93 18.93
C ARG A 668 -29.65 14.52 18.80
N PHE A 669 -28.71 14.35 17.87
CA PHE A 669 -27.96 13.10 17.75
C PHE A 669 -27.20 12.80 19.07
N PRO A 670 -27.17 11.54 19.56
CA PRO A 670 -27.57 10.30 18.87
C PRO A 670 -29.06 9.93 18.93
N TYR A 671 -29.87 10.67 19.69
CA TYR A 671 -31.25 10.29 19.96
C TYR A 671 -32.12 10.36 18.71
N ARG A 672 -32.85 9.27 18.42
CA ARG A 672 -33.78 9.20 17.29
C ARG A 672 -35.20 9.28 17.81
N TRP A 673 -36.08 9.98 17.10
CA TRP A 673 -37.48 10.14 17.47
C TRP A 673 -38.38 9.54 16.39
N PHE A 674 -39.00 8.40 16.69
CA PHE A 674 -40.10 7.87 15.88
C PHE A 674 -41.41 8.34 16.50
N VAL A 675 -41.98 9.35 15.87
CA VAL A 675 -43.15 10.09 16.35
C VAL A 675 -44.37 9.61 15.58
N LEU A 676 -45.19 8.80 16.23
CA LEU A 676 -46.43 8.30 15.67
C LEU A 676 -47.48 9.41 15.67
N TYR A 677 -48.27 9.46 14.60
CA TYR A 677 -49.40 10.37 14.49
C TYR A 677 -50.48 9.67 13.64
N ASP A 678 -51.55 9.20 14.29
CA ASP A 678 -52.63 8.51 13.58
C ASP A 678 -53.69 9.52 13.14
N ASP A 679 -53.64 9.92 11.86
CA ASP A 679 -54.50 10.95 11.25
C ASP A 679 -55.99 10.55 11.23
N MET A 680 -56.31 9.30 11.59
CA MET A 680 -57.66 8.74 11.59
C MET A 680 -58.54 9.21 12.77
N ASN A 681 -57.96 9.77 13.85
CA ASN A 681 -58.67 9.88 15.15
C ASN A 681 -59.15 11.29 15.56
N ASN A 682 -58.70 12.39 14.95
CA ASN A 682 -59.06 13.77 15.38
C ASN A 682 -59.96 14.50 14.37
N ARG A 683 -61.03 15.15 14.85
CA ARG A 683 -62.15 15.65 14.01
C ARG A 683 -62.24 17.17 13.81
N THR A 684 -61.28 17.98 14.30
CA THR A 684 -61.30 19.45 14.15
C THR A 684 -60.07 19.96 13.40
N ASN A 685 -60.29 20.81 12.38
CA ASN A 685 -59.21 21.31 11.52
C ASN A 685 -58.25 22.27 12.23
N GLU A 686 -58.74 23.09 13.18
CA GLU A 686 -57.92 24.06 13.92
C GLU A 686 -56.79 23.38 14.72
N ASN A 687 -57.05 22.21 15.30
CA ASN A 687 -56.04 21.42 15.99
C ASN A 687 -54.96 20.86 15.05
N ARG A 688 -55.28 20.62 13.77
CA ARG A 688 -54.33 20.06 12.80
C ARG A 688 -53.25 21.06 12.41
N GLU A 689 -53.59 22.35 12.32
CA GLU A 689 -52.59 23.41 12.13
C GLU A 689 -51.84 23.72 13.42
N SER A 690 -52.50 23.73 14.58
CA SER A 690 -51.83 24.06 15.86
C SER A 690 -50.71 23.08 16.19
N ILE A 691 -50.92 21.77 16.02
CA ILE A 691 -49.91 20.73 16.26
C ILE A 691 -48.74 20.87 15.25
N LYS A 692 -49.02 21.07 13.96
CA LYS A 692 -47.96 21.25 12.96
C LYS A 692 -47.16 22.53 13.19
N LYS A 693 -47.80 23.62 13.60
CA LYS A 693 -47.16 24.89 13.96
C LYS A 693 -46.23 24.72 15.17
N ARG A 694 -46.69 24.04 16.23
CA ARG A 694 -45.87 23.68 17.41
C ARG A 694 -44.66 22.82 17.06
N ILE A 695 -44.78 21.88 16.11
CA ILE A 695 -43.64 21.10 15.61
C ILE A 695 -42.66 21.95 14.79
N LEU A 696 -43.14 22.97 14.05
CA LEU A 696 -42.26 23.92 13.34
C LEU A 696 -41.43 24.79 14.29
N ASP A 697 -41.92 25.07 15.50
CA ASP A 697 -41.19 25.84 16.51
C ASP A 697 -40.03 25.06 17.16
N LEU A 698 -40.04 23.71 17.09
CA LEU A 698 -38.99 22.87 17.68
C LEU A 698 -37.59 23.09 17.06
N PRO A 699 -36.50 22.94 17.83
CA PRO A 699 -35.13 23.05 17.35
C PRO A 699 -34.66 21.75 16.66
N LEU A 700 -35.41 21.29 15.65
CA LEU A 700 -35.05 20.14 14.83
C LEU A 700 -33.93 20.56 13.85
N LEU A 701 -32.68 20.26 14.17
CA LEU A 701 -31.50 20.66 13.39
C LEU A 701 -31.04 19.55 12.44
N ALA A 702 -29.93 19.77 11.74
CA ALA A 702 -29.41 18.85 10.75
C ALA A 702 -29.07 17.45 11.31
N ASP A 703 -28.78 17.33 12.61
CA ASP A 703 -28.50 16.07 13.31
C ASP A 703 -29.75 15.36 13.88
N SER A 704 -30.88 16.04 13.99
CA SER A 704 -32.12 15.51 14.59
C SER A 704 -32.80 14.46 13.71
N ASP A 705 -32.65 13.15 13.98
CA ASP A 705 -33.41 12.09 13.28
C ASP A 705 -34.86 12.00 13.81
N PHE A 706 -35.63 13.03 13.50
CA PHE A 706 -37.05 13.17 13.83
C PHE A 706 -37.92 12.70 12.65
N VAL A 707 -38.76 11.71 12.90
CA VAL A 707 -39.61 11.06 11.90
C VAL A 707 -41.06 11.08 12.35
N LEU A 708 -41.89 11.82 11.62
CA LEU A 708 -43.34 11.83 11.79
C LEU A 708 -43.97 10.72 10.94
N ALA A 709 -44.52 9.71 11.60
CA ALA A 709 -45.23 8.58 11.01
C ALA A 709 -46.74 8.85 10.96
N GLU A 710 -47.16 9.62 9.96
CA GLU A 710 -48.57 9.99 9.70
C GLU A 710 -49.33 8.79 9.13
N ARG A 711 -50.12 8.08 9.96
CA ARG A 711 -50.93 6.96 9.49
C ARG A 711 -52.14 7.45 8.69
N LYS A 712 -52.26 6.94 7.47
CA LYS A 712 -53.34 7.15 6.52
C LYS A 712 -53.90 5.79 6.10
N ARG A 713 -54.97 5.35 6.79
CA ARG A 713 -55.64 4.04 6.62
C ARG A 713 -54.70 2.88 6.98
N ASN A 714 -54.55 1.88 6.09
CA ASN A 714 -53.58 0.78 6.26
C ASN A 714 -52.14 1.19 5.90
N ILE A 715 -51.91 2.46 5.50
CA ILE A 715 -50.61 2.98 5.11
C ILE A 715 -50.06 3.91 6.20
N PHE A 716 -48.83 3.70 6.68
CA PHE A 716 -48.13 4.70 7.51
C PHE A 716 -47.20 5.52 6.62
N LEU A 717 -47.49 6.80 6.40
CA LEU A 717 -46.63 7.72 5.64
C LEU A 717 -45.55 8.27 6.58
N LEU A 718 -44.29 7.99 6.29
CA LEU A 718 -43.15 8.44 7.10
C LEU A 718 -42.55 9.70 6.50
N THR A 719 -42.40 10.76 7.28
CA THR A 719 -41.78 12.03 6.87
C THR A 719 -40.67 12.46 7.83
N GLU A 720 -39.54 12.91 7.31
CA GLU A 720 -38.42 13.49 8.07
C GLU A 720 -38.51 15.00 8.08
N TRP A 721 -38.30 15.61 9.26
CA TRP A 721 -38.37 17.07 9.45
C TRP A 721 -37.06 17.59 10.04
N HIS A 722 -36.51 18.68 9.49
CA HIS A 722 -35.28 19.32 9.99
C HIS A 722 -35.12 20.75 9.48
N LYS A 723 -34.24 21.52 10.12
CA LYS A 723 -33.77 22.85 9.72
C LYS A 723 -32.26 22.76 9.40
N PRO A 724 -31.79 23.23 8.23
CA PRO A 724 -30.36 23.30 7.90
C PRO A 724 -29.54 24.22 8.82
N SER A 725 -30.21 25.09 9.59
CA SER A 725 -29.61 26.07 10.50
C SER A 725 -30.59 26.39 11.64
N PRO A 726 -30.13 26.78 12.85
CA PRO A 726 -31.01 27.24 13.93
C PRO A 726 -31.97 28.37 13.55
N ASN A 727 -31.58 29.24 12.61
CA ASN A 727 -32.38 30.36 12.11
C ASN A 727 -32.99 30.07 10.73
N GLY A 728 -32.92 28.81 10.25
CA GLY A 728 -33.40 28.39 8.93
C GLY A 728 -34.85 27.92 8.92
N SER A 729 -35.44 27.91 7.73
CA SER A 729 -36.75 27.28 7.48
C SER A 729 -36.70 25.78 7.72
N THR A 730 -37.84 25.20 8.12
CA THR A 730 -38.00 23.75 8.28
C THR A 730 -38.29 23.08 6.93
N TYR A 731 -37.52 22.06 6.58
CA TYR A 731 -37.69 21.24 5.39
C TYR A 731 -38.16 19.83 5.78
N SER A 732 -39.30 19.42 5.20
CA SER A 732 -39.87 18.08 5.33
C SER A 732 -39.63 17.23 4.08
N HIS A 733 -39.17 15.99 4.23
CA HIS A 733 -38.94 15.05 3.13
C HIS A 733 -39.70 13.72 3.37
N PRO A 734 -40.21 13.05 2.33
CA PRO A 734 -40.78 11.71 2.47
C PRO A 734 -39.69 10.67 2.79
N ARG A 735 -39.77 10.00 3.95
CA ARG A 735 -38.89 8.89 4.35
C ARG A 735 -39.38 7.56 3.76
N GLY A 736 -40.68 7.36 3.63
CA GLY A 736 -41.24 6.11 3.10
C GLY A 736 -42.72 5.94 3.36
N PHE A 737 -43.25 4.75 3.08
CA PHE A 737 -44.55 4.34 3.61
C PHE A 737 -44.63 2.83 3.92
N TYR A 738 -45.42 2.46 4.93
CA TYR A 738 -45.68 1.06 5.28
C TYR A 738 -47.10 0.67 4.91
N ASN A 739 -47.30 -0.27 3.96
CA ASN A 739 -48.62 -0.81 3.59
C ASN A 739 -48.60 -2.35 3.64
N GLY A 740 -48.41 -2.92 4.84
CA GLY A 740 -48.17 -4.37 5.02
C GLY A 740 -46.72 -4.81 4.77
N SER A 741 -45.89 -3.92 4.22
CA SER A 741 -44.44 -4.02 4.05
C SER A 741 -43.86 -2.61 4.07
N LEU A 742 -42.67 -2.41 4.63
CA LEU A 742 -42.05 -1.07 4.73
C LEU A 742 -41.34 -0.70 3.43
N GLN A 743 -41.96 0.17 2.65
CA GLN A 743 -41.33 0.80 1.50
C GLN A 743 -40.58 2.06 1.97
N ASP A 744 -39.33 1.85 2.35
CA ASP A 744 -38.36 2.92 2.58
C ASP A 744 -38.10 3.65 1.25
N LEU A 745 -38.56 4.90 1.13
CA LEU A 745 -38.35 5.72 -0.05
C LEU A 745 -36.98 6.42 -0.04
N ARG A 746 -36.25 6.37 1.09
CA ARG A 746 -34.90 6.94 1.16
C ARG A 746 -33.98 6.25 0.15
N PRO A 747 -33.28 7.00 -0.72
CA PRO A 747 -32.26 6.40 -1.59
C PRO A 747 -31.03 5.91 -0.80
N ARG A 748 -30.83 6.38 0.45
CA ARG A 748 -29.76 6.01 1.39
C ARG A 748 -30.23 6.16 2.85
N ARG A 749 -29.93 5.17 3.71
CA ARG A 749 -30.42 5.13 5.11
C ARG A 749 -29.67 6.06 6.06
N GLU A 750 -28.42 6.40 5.75
CA GLU A 750 -27.56 7.24 6.57
C GLU A 750 -28.06 8.69 6.55
N LEU A 751 -28.25 9.30 7.73
CA LEU A 751 -28.80 10.66 7.87
C LEU A 751 -28.01 11.70 7.05
N TYR A 752 -26.68 11.57 7.03
CA TYR A 752 -25.77 12.37 6.23
C TYR A 752 -26.20 12.47 4.76
N TRP A 753 -26.41 11.34 4.06
CA TRP A 753 -26.63 11.36 2.62
C TRP A 753 -27.95 12.05 2.20
N ARG A 754 -28.88 12.24 3.15
CA ARG A 754 -30.13 12.99 2.94
C ARG A 754 -30.03 14.46 3.34
N ARG A 755 -29.06 14.81 4.19
CA ARG A 755 -28.85 16.16 4.77
C ARG A 755 -27.47 16.74 4.44
N LYS A 756 -26.84 16.23 3.39
CA LYS A 756 -25.51 16.64 2.88
C LYS A 756 -25.51 17.97 2.12
N ASP A 757 -26.59 18.75 2.23
CA ASP A 757 -26.74 20.07 1.63
C ASP A 757 -27.32 20.98 2.72
N ILE A 758 -26.51 21.91 3.22
CA ILE A 758 -26.94 22.88 4.25
C ILE A 758 -27.41 24.21 3.64
N MET A 759 -27.67 24.22 2.33
CA MET A 759 -28.36 25.29 1.60
C MET A 759 -27.67 26.67 1.73
N GLY A 760 -26.34 26.68 1.63
CA GLY A 760 -25.52 27.88 1.70
C GLY A 760 -25.28 28.41 3.12
N HIS A 761 -25.74 27.73 4.18
CA HIS A 761 -25.53 28.20 5.55
C HIS A 761 -24.03 28.41 5.85
N PRO A 762 -23.61 29.55 6.43
CA PRO A 762 -22.21 29.80 6.73
C PRO A 762 -21.70 28.97 7.91
N LEU A 763 -20.66 28.17 7.68
CA LEU A 763 -19.90 27.47 8.71
C LEU A 763 -18.53 28.12 8.92
N THR A 764 -18.12 28.24 10.17
CA THR A 764 -16.90 28.96 10.58
C THR A 764 -15.82 27.99 11.04
N MET A 765 -14.72 27.91 10.29
CA MET A 765 -13.55 27.12 10.67
C MET A 765 -12.52 27.95 11.47
N SER A 766 -12.04 27.43 12.60
CA SER A 766 -10.92 28.01 13.34
C SER A 766 -9.61 27.33 12.91
N ASN A 767 -8.63 28.14 12.49
CA ASN A 767 -7.33 27.68 12.00
C ASN A 767 -6.23 28.09 12.97
N VAL A 768 -5.42 27.12 13.41
CA VAL A 768 -4.29 27.40 14.30
C VAL A 768 -3.01 27.62 13.52
N ILE A 769 -2.50 28.85 13.61
CA ILE A 769 -1.24 29.31 13.01
C ILE A 769 -0.24 29.52 14.14
N GLN A 770 0.96 28.96 13.99
CA GLN A 770 1.97 28.92 15.05
C GLN A 770 3.39 29.12 14.53
N ASP A 771 3.69 28.74 13.29
CA ASP A 771 5.06 28.85 12.76
C ASP A 771 5.31 30.25 12.16
N SER A 772 4.34 30.84 11.43
CA SER A 772 4.47 32.22 10.94
C SER A 772 3.15 32.97 10.78
N ASN A 773 3.09 34.19 11.31
CA ASN A 773 1.98 35.12 11.09
C ASN A 773 1.73 35.45 9.61
N THR A 774 2.72 35.27 8.72
CA THR A 774 2.51 35.49 7.27
C THR A 774 1.56 34.46 6.65
N THR A 775 1.47 33.26 7.23
CA THR A 775 0.52 32.21 6.78
C THR A 775 -0.93 32.70 6.78
N ILE A 776 -1.30 33.66 7.64
CA ILE A 776 -2.65 34.25 7.71
C ILE A 776 -3.08 34.86 6.36
N TYR A 777 -2.16 35.42 5.58
CA TYR A 777 -2.45 36.00 4.26
C TYR A 777 -2.40 34.98 3.12
N HIS A 778 -1.55 33.96 3.26
CA HIS A 778 -1.33 32.90 2.26
C HIS A 778 -2.42 31.82 2.29
N LEU A 779 -2.87 31.41 3.48
CA LEU A 779 -3.82 30.32 3.66
C LEU A 779 -5.15 30.54 2.92
N PRO A 780 -5.82 31.71 2.99
CA PRO A 780 -7.08 31.94 2.26
C PRO A 780 -6.91 32.11 0.75
N ARG A 781 -5.69 32.39 0.28
CA ARG A 781 -5.35 32.51 -1.15
C ARG A 781 -4.99 31.17 -1.78
N GLU A 782 -4.61 30.18 -0.97
CA GLU A 782 -4.02 28.90 -1.38
C GLU A 782 -2.82 29.08 -2.34
N ASP A 783 -2.11 30.20 -2.21
CA ASP A 783 -0.85 30.37 -2.92
C ASP A 783 0.19 29.38 -2.38
N ARG A 784 0.99 28.80 -3.28
CA ARG A 784 1.94 27.72 -2.94
C ARG A 784 3.25 28.27 -2.37
N LEU A 785 3.13 29.31 -1.54
CA LEU A 785 4.23 30.10 -1.00
C LEU A 785 4.53 29.71 0.46
N LEU A 786 5.79 29.93 0.86
CA LEU A 786 6.30 29.68 2.21
C LEU A 786 5.88 28.31 2.78
N LEU A 787 5.97 27.26 1.95
CA LEU A 787 5.44 25.92 2.24
C LEU A 787 6.12 25.21 3.41
N HIS A 788 7.23 25.74 3.93
CA HIS A 788 7.89 25.28 5.16
C HIS A 788 7.15 25.74 6.44
N TYR A 789 6.40 26.85 6.41
CA TYR A 789 5.62 27.34 7.55
C TYR A 789 4.19 26.78 7.53
N ASP A 790 3.72 26.34 8.70
CA ASP A 790 2.41 25.81 9.00
C ASP A 790 1.90 24.77 7.96
N PRO A 791 2.72 23.83 7.47
CA PRO A 791 2.29 22.87 6.44
C PRO A 791 1.10 22.03 6.89
N PHE A 792 1.01 21.82 8.21
CA PHE A 792 -0.11 21.16 8.87
C PHE A 792 -1.43 21.94 8.77
N ALA A 793 -1.41 23.27 8.98
CA ALA A 793 -2.59 24.12 8.81
C ALA A 793 -3.03 24.15 7.33
N LYS A 794 -2.06 24.31 6.42
CA LYS A 794 -2.26 24.32 4.96
C LYS A 794 -2.92 23.02 4.46
N LEU A 795 -2.49 21.86 4.96
CA LEU A 795 -3.11 20.58 4.64
C LEU A 795 -4.57 20.49 5.13
N CYS A 796 -4.84 20.87 6.39
CA CYS A 796 -6.18 20.71 6.96
C CYS A 796 -7.20 21.70 6.40
N TRP A 797 -6.78 22.95 6.13
CA TRP A 797 -7.60 23.95 5.46
C TRP A 797 -8.21 23.44 4.16
N SER A 798 -7.38 22.86 3.27
CA SER A 798 -7.85 22.38 1.96
C SER A 798 -8.93 21.29 2.08
N HIS A 799 -8.75 20.32 2.98
CA HIS A 799 -9.73 19.26 3.23
C HIS A 799 -11.02 19.78 3.88
N VAL A 800 -10.91 20.75 4.78
CA VAL A 800 -12.08 21.40 5.39
C VAL A 800 -12.85 22.24 4.38
N ARG A 801 -12.17 22.95 3.45
CA ARG A 801 -12.85 23.66 2.36
C ARG A 801 -13.56 22.68 1.43
N MET A 802 -12.92 21.57 1.06
CA MET A 802 -13.58 20.50 0.29
C MET A 802 -14.80 19.93 1.03
N ALA A 803 -14.74 19.74 2.36
CA ALA A 803 -15.90 19.30 3.14
C ALA A 803 -17.04 20.35 3.16
N PHE A 804 -16.72 21.65 3.15
CA PHE A 804 -17.72 22.72 3.00
C PHE A 804 -18.32 22.76 1.58
N GLU A 805 -17.51 22.57 0.54
CA GLU A 805 -17.97 22.42 -0.85
C GLU A 805 -18.90 21.20 -1.00
N MET A 806 -18.54 20.05 -0.42
CA MET A 806 -19.38 18.84 -0.39
C MET A 806 -20.71 19.03 0.35
N LEU A 807 -20.75 19.92 1.35
CA LEU A 807 -21.93 20.23 2.15
C LEU A 807 -22.77 21.40 1.63
N ASN A 808 -22.35 22.06 0.54
CA ASN A 808 -22.94 23.32 0.07
C ASN A 808 -22.99 24.38 1.19
N ALA A 809 -21.89 24.51 1.94
CA ALA A 809 -21.72 25.44 3.06
C ALA A 809 -20.98 26.71 2.62
N THR A 810 -21.38 27.88 3.12
CA THR A 810 -20.60 29.12 2.86
C THR A 810 -19.36 29.15 3.78
N PRO A 811 -18.13 29.18 3.25
CA PRO A 811 -16.93 29.17 4.08
C PRO A 811 -16.75 30.49 4.84
N ARG A 812 -16.71 30.42 6.18
CA ARG A 812 -16.13 31.46 7.05
C ARG A 812 -14.91 30.91 7.76
N TYR A 813 -13.98 31.76 8.11
CA TYR A 813 -12.75 31.37 8.81
C TYR A 813 -12.33 32.39 9.86
N ILE A 814 -11.72 31.90 10.93
CA ILE A 814 -10.99 32.68 11.93
C ILE A 814 -9.62 32.06 12.15
N PHE A 815 -8.69 32.88 12.66
CA PHE A 815 -7.35 32.45 13.05
C PHE A 815 -7.21 32.47 14.57
N SER A 816 -6.54 31.46 15.10
CA SER A 816 -6.27 31.29 16.53
C SER A 816 -4.80 30.94 16.71
N TYR A 817 -4.15 31.46 17.74
CA TYR A 817 -2.69 31.35 17.91
C TYR A 817 -2.25 30.08 18.66
N ARG A 818 -3.21 29.27 19.13
CA ARG A 818 -2.97 27.99 19.80
C ARG A 818 -4.14 27.04 19.72
N TRP A 819 -3.86 25.74 19.75
CA TRP A 819 -4.88 24.68 19.85
C TRP A 819 -5.79 24.86 21.05
N GLY A 820 -5.21 25.16 22.22
CA GLY A 820 -5.94 25.42 23.44
C GLY A 820 -5.67 24.42 24.56
N TYR A 821 -5.58 24.97 25.76
CA TYR A 821 -5.43 24.29 27.04
C TYR A 821 -6.17 25.08 28.13
N ILE A 822 -6.38 24.45 29.29
CA ILE A 822 -6.96 25.11 30.46
C ILE A 822 -5.89 25.97 31.14
N LYS A 823 -6.12 27.26 31.28
CA LYS A 823 -5.35 28.19 32.11
C LYS A 823 -6.32 28.89 33.05
N ASP A 824 -6.01 28.94 34.35
CA ASP A 824 -6.81 29.64 35.37
C ASP A 824 -8.31 29.23 35.35
N GLY A 825 -8.57 27.94 35.09
CA GLY A 825 -9.92 27.35 34.96
C GLY A 825 -10.62 27.57 33.60
N GLN A 826 -10.11 28.45 32.73
CA GLN A 826 -10.71 28.76 31.43
C GLN A 826 -9.96 28.09 30.28
N TRP A 827 -10.67 27.79 29.18
CA TRP A 827 -10.03 27.30 27.96
C TRP A 827 -9.44 28.46 27.15
N SER A 828 -8.36 28.19 26.43
CA SER A 828 -7.70 29.14 25.53
C SER A 828 -7.78 28.70 24.06
N GLY A 829 -7.56 29.64 23.13
CA GLY A 829 -7.39 29.36 21.70
C GLY A 829 -8.58 28.64 21.04
N MET A 830 -8.28 27.79 20.05
CA MET A 830 -9.26 27.12 19.20
C MET A 830 -10.28 26.28 19.99
N ILE A 831 -9.89 25.57 21.06
CA ILE A 831 -10.87 24.86 21.91
C ILE A 831 -11.83 25.85 22.60
N ASN A 832 -11.38 27.07 22.94
CA ASN A 832 -12.28 28.09 23.47
C ASN A 832 -13.18 28.69 22.38
N ASP A 833 -12.64 28.98 21.19
CA ASP A 833 -13.43 29.44 20.04
C ASP A 833 -14.59 28.47 19.73
N LEU A 834 -14.33 27.15 19.84
CA LEU A 834 -15.34 26.09 19.70
C LEU A 834 -16.30 26.00 20.89
N ARG A 835 -15.82 26.19 22.12
CA ARG A 835 -16.64 26.15 23.34
C ARG A 835 -17.68 27.26 23.38
N ILE A 836 -17.32 28.47 22.93
CA ILE A 836 -18.17 29.66 22.97
C ILE A 836 -19.03 29.85 21.71
N GLY A 837 -18.93 28.95 20.72
CA GLY A 837 -19.69 29.05 19.46
C GLY A 837 -19.18 30.13 18.49
N ARG A 838 -17.91 30.54 18.60
CA ARG A 838 -17.26 31.46 17.66
C ARG A 838 -16.74 30.76 16.40
N ALA A 839 -16.57 29.44 16.49
CA ALA A 839 -16.34 28.55 15.36
C ALA A 839 -17.16 27.27 15.52
N ASP A 840 -17.51 26.64 14.39
CA ASP A 840 -18.25 25.37 14.33
C ASP A 840 -17.31 24.16 14.39
N LEU A 841 -16.12 24.30 13.78
CA LEU A 841 -15.04 23.31 13.77
C LEU A 841 -13.67 23.98 13.82
N GLY A 842 -12.66 23.28 14.31
CA GLY A 842 -11.25 23.65 14.21
C GLY A 842 -10.53 22.76 13.19
N THR A 843 -9.60 23.30 12.40
CA THR A 843 -9.03 22.55 11.26
C THR A 843 -7.91 21.60 11.67
N ASN A 844 -6.97 22.04 12.50
CA ASN A 844 -5.67 21.39 12.66
C ASN A 844 -5.29 21.17 14.13
N CYS A 845 -5.77 20.10 14.77
CA CYS A 845 -5.51 19.82 16.19
C CYS A 845 -4.98 18.40 16.46
N VAL A 846 -4.30 18.24 17.60
CA VAL A 846 -3.92 16.94 18.17
C VAL A 846 -4.85 16.58 19.34
N ALA A 847 -5.36 15.35 19.33
CA ALA A 847 -6.25 14.85 20.39
C ALA A 847 -5.55 14.71 21.75
N ASN A 848 -6.31 15.01 22.80
CA ASN A 848 -5.90 14.95 24.21
C ASN A 848 -7.14 14.60 25.05
N SER A 849 -6.99 13.80 26.11
CA SER A 849 -8.08 13.39 27.01
C SER A 849 -8.85 14.59 27.57
N LYS A 850 -8.16 15.63 28.03
CA LYS A 850 -8.80 16.86 28.51
C LYS A 850 -9.57 17.61 27.42
N ARG A 851 -9.14 17.53 26.16
CA ARG A 851 -9.87 18.16 25.03
C ARG A 851 -11.15 17.38 24.69
N LEU A 852 -11.13 16.05 24.85
CA LEU A 852 -12.30 15.17 24.71
C LEU A 852 -13.42 15.45 25.74
N GLU A 853 -13.22 16.34 26.71
CA GLU A 853 -14.30 16.86 27.56
C GLU A 853 -15.21 17.83 26.79
N VAL A 854 -14.66 18.66 25.89
CA VAL A 854 -15.36 19.75 25.18
C VAL A 854 -15.65 19.41 23.71
N VAL A 855 -14.68 18.80 23.02
CA VAL A 855 -14.74 18.54 21.57
C VAL A 855 -14.73 17.05 21.25
N VAL A 856 -15.35 16.69 20.14
CA VAL A 856 -15.17 15.39 19.47
C VAL A 856 -14.22 15.61 18.29
N PHE A 857 -13.31 14.68 18.09
CA PHE A 857 -12.43 14.67 16.92
C PHE A 857 -13.06 13.78 15.83
N THR A 858 -12.99 14.23 14.56
CA THR A 858 -13.33 13.39 13.39
C THR A 858 -12.14 12.49 13.01
N ASP A 859 -12.08 12.00 11.77
CA ASP A 859 -11.02 11.11 11.30
C ASP A 859 -9.73 11.87 10.92
N SER A 860 -8.66 11.11 10.67
CA SER A 860 -7.35 11.57 10.22
C SER A 860 -7.43 12.27 8.87
N ILE A 861 -7.00 13.54 8.82
CA ILE A 861 -6.86 14.27 7.55
C ILE A 861 -5.47 14.08 6.91
N GLY A 862 -4.45 13.71 7.69
CA GLY A 862 -3.09 13.49 7.19
C GLY A 862 -2.19 12.80 8.20
N GLN A 863 -0.88 12.81 7.98
CA GLN A 863 0.11 12.33 8.94
C GLN A 863 0.82 13.51 9.59
N PHE A 864 0.62 13.72 10.90
CA PHE A 864 1.30 14.78 11.65
C PHE A 864 2.61 14.22 12.22
N LYS A 865 3.68 14.30 11.43
CA LYS A 865 5.01 13.80 11.78
C LYS A 865 5.80 14.87 12.53
N VAL A 866 5.71 14.86 13.85
CA VAL A 866 6.63 15.63 14.72
C VAL A 866 7.63 14.67 15.35
N LYS A 867 8.92 14.92 15.12
CA LYS A 867 10.03 14.04 15.52
C LYS A 867 11.25 14.87 15.90
N PHE A 868 12.22 14.26 16.59
CA PHE A 868 13.57 14.80 16.63
C PHE A 868 14.27 14.48 15.31
N ILE A 869 14.71 15.51 14.58
CA ILE A 869 15.57 15.36 13.42
C ILE A 869 16.97 15.90 13.73
N PHE A 870 17.99 15.11 13.41
CA PHE A 870 19.40 15.43 13.64
C PHE A 870 20.29 14.83 12.56
N ARG A 871 21.48 15.39 12.37
CA ARG A 871 22.56 14.72 11.63
C ARG A 871 23.25 13.73 12.57
N GLN A 872 23.43 12.48 12.16
CA GLN A 872 24.16 11.50 12.99
C GLN A 872 25.61 11.98 13.23
N PRO A 873 26.14 11.87 14.46
CA PRO A 873 27.53 12.24 14.74
C PRO A 873 28.49 11.25 14.05
N PRO A 874 29.75 11.64 13.77
CA PRO A 874 30.75 10.72 13.25
C PRO A 874 31.09 9.64 14.28
N LEU A 875 31.37 8.42 13.82
CA LEU A 875 31.60 7.24 14.68
C LEU A 875 32.80 7.42 15.64
N SER A 876 33.76 8.26 15.27
CA SER A 876 34.93 8.65 16.07
C SER A 876 34.61 9.26 17.44
N TYR A 877 33.38 9.75 17.65
CA TYR A 877 32.95 10.29 18.95
C TYR A 877 32.35 9.23 19.90
N LEU A 878 31.92 8.07 19.39
CA LEU A 878 31.15 7.08 20.15
C LEU A 878 31.96 5.86 20.62
N ALA A 879 33.13 5.60 20.03
CA ALA A 879 33.98 4.46 20.37
C ALA A 879 35.45 4.74 19.98
N ASN A 880 36.37 3.93 20.51
CA ASN A 880 37.77 3.96 20.09
C ASN A 880 37.93 3.38 18.67
N VAL A 881 37.79 4.25 17.66
CA VAL A 881 37.84 3.91 16.23
C VAL A 881 39.21 3.35 15.78
N PHE A 882 40.28 3.49 16.57
CA PHE A 882 41.57 2.84 16.30
C PHE A 882 41.59 1.35 16.69
N ALA A 883 40.74 0.91 17.62
CA ALA A 883 40.66 -0.51 18.03
C ALA A 883 39.68 -1.32 17.17
N LEU A 884 38.60 -0.68 16.68
CA LEU A 884 37.54 -1.27 15.86
C LEU A 884 37.92 -1.87 14.47
N PRO A 885 39.04 -1.51 13.78
CA PRO A 885 39.32 -2.01 12.42
C PRO A 885 39.58 -3.53 12.34
N PHE A 886 39.89 -4.16 13.47
CA PHE A 886 40.13 -5.59 13.63
C PHE A 886 39.44 -6.13 14.90
N SER A 887 39.04 -7.40 14.89
CA SER A 887 38.55 -8.08 16.09
C SER A 887 39.69 -8.39 17.06
N MET A 888 39.38 -8.59 18.34
CA MET A 888 40.37 -8.97 19.37
C MET A 888 41.14 -10.25 19.00
N THR A 889 40.52 -11.19 18.29
CA THR A 889 41.20 -12.40 17.78
C THR A 889 42.26 -12.08 16.73
N VAL A 890 42.03 -11.08 15.88
CA VAL A 890 43.00 -10.63 14.87
C VAL A 890 44.13 -9.82 15.54
N TRP A 891 43.82 -8.96 16.51
CA TRP A 891 44.85 -8.27 17.30
C TRP A 891 45.78 -9.25 18.04
N VAL A 892 45.21 -10.29 18.67
CA VAL A 892 46.00 -11.36 19.31
C VAL A 892 46.81 -12.16 18.27
N ALA A 893 46.23 -12.48 17.10
CA ALA A 893 46.95 -13.18 16.03
C ALA A 893 48.13 -12.35 15.48
N ILE A 894 47.96 -11.04 15.30
CA ILE A 894 49.03 -10.12 14.91
C ILE A 894 50.15 -10.16 15.96
N ALA A 895 49.83 -9.96 17.25
CA ALA A 895 50.81 -9.98 18.33
C ALA A 895 51.54 -11.33 18.47
N LEU A 896 50.85 -12.46 18.25
CA LEU A 896 51.48 -13.78 18.23
C LEU A 896 52.42 -13.94 17.01
N SER A 897 51.99 -13.46 15.84
CA SER A 897 52.76 -13.55 14.59
C SER A 897 54.02 -12.70 14.60
N THR A 898 53.99 -11.51 15.23
CA THR A 898 55.18 -10.66 15.36
C THR A 898 56.20 -11.28 16.31
N VAL A 899 55.77 -11.84 17.46
CA VAL A 899 56.66 -12.58 18.37
C VAL A 899 57.30 -13.78 17.67
N LEU A 900 56.53 -14.57 16.92
CA LEU A 900 57.05 -15.69 16.14
C LEU A 900 58.04 -15.22 15.06
N ALA A 901 57.76 -14.11 14.38
CA ALA A 901 58.67 -13.48 13.43
C ALA A 901 59.98 -13.01 14.11
N THR A 902 59.91 -12.38 15.29
CA THR A 902 61.11 -11.95 16.05
C THR A 902 61.99 -13.14 16.41
N VAL A 903 61.38 -14.25 16.87
CA VAL A 903 62.10 -15.48 17.22
C VAL A 903 62.76 -16.13 16.00
N SER A 904 62.06 -16.21 14.85
CA SER A 904 62.66 -16.75 13.63
C SER A 904 63.77 -15.85 13.05
N VAL A 905 63.60 -14.53 13.08
CA VAL A 905 64.64 -13.54 12.71
C VAL A 905 65.86 -13.68 13.62
N TYR A 906 65.68 -13.84 14.93
CA TYR A 906 66.77 -14.07 15.89
C TYR A 906 67.56 -15.34 15.60
N PHE A 907 66.88 -16.48 15.35
CA PHE A 907 67.58 -17.72 15.02
C PHE A 907 68.32 -17.63 13.68
N ALA A 908 67.74 -16.95 12.68
CA ALA A 908 68.41 -16.75 11.39
C ALA A 908 69.64 -15.84 11.50
N SER A 909 69.54 -14.67 12.16
CA SER A 909 70.68 -13.76 12.32
C SER A 909 71.81 -14.39 13.12
N LYS A 910 71.49 -15.11 14.20
CA LYS A 910 72.47 -15.86 15.02
C LYS A 910 73.16 -16.98 14.24
N TRP A 911 72.45 -17.66 13.34
CA TRP A 911 73.02 -18.67 12.44
C TRP A 911 73.88 -18.03 11.33
N GLU A 912 73.48 -16.87 10.83
CA GLU A 912 74.18 -16.12 9.78
C GLU A 912 75.51 -15.53 10.28
N VAL A 913 75.52 -14.88 11.45
CA VAL A 913 76.73 -14.40 12.14
C VAL A 913 77.71 -15.56 12.41
N LYS A 914 77.20 -16.72 12.86
CA LYS A 914 78.03 -17.93 13.07
C LYS A 914 78.65 -18.49 11.79
N ARG A 915 78.11 -18.17 10.60
CA ARG A 915 78.56 -18.71 9.30
C ARG A 915 79.39 -17.74 8.47
N ILE A 916 79.17 -16.43 8.63
CA ILE A 916 79.76 -15.39 7.76
C ILE A 916 80.70 -14.44 8.53
N GLY A 917 80.57 -14.36 9.86
CA GLY A 917 81.25 -13.34 10.66
C GLY A 917 80.40 -12.06 10.83
N LEU A 918 80.98 -11.06 11.50
CA LEU A 918 80.27 -9.87 11.98
C LEU A 918 80.70 -8.64 11.18
N ASN A 919 79.81 -8.13 10.32
CA ASN A 919 80.02 -6.89 9.56
C ASN A 919 79.15 -5.75 10.12
N SER A 920 79.68 -4.52 10.09
CA SER A 920 79.01 -3.30 10.59
C SER A 920 77.67 -2.93 9.91
N SER A 921 77.36 -3.55 8.77
CA SER A 921 76.15 -3.35 7.97
C SER A 921 75.16 -4.52 8.05
N GLN A 922 75.26 -5.35 9.09
CA GLN A 922 74.51 -6.60 9.25
C GLN A 922 73.98 -6.71 10.69
N LEU A 923 72.94 -7.52 10.87
CA LEU A 923 72.34 -7.78 12.19
C LEU A 923 73.35 -8.49 13.09
N ASP A 924 73.50 -8.04 14.33
CA ASP A 924 74.54 -8.52 15.26
C ASP A 924 74.23 -9.87 15.93
N GLY A 925 73.05 -10.43 15.68
CA GLY A 925 72.60 -11.68 16.29
C GLY A 925 71.96 -11.51 17.68
N SER A 926 71.76 -10.28 18.15
CA SER A 926 71.00 -9.98 19.37
C SER A 926 69.48 -10.11 19.16
N VAL A 927 68.77 -10.28 20.28
CA VAL A 927 67.29 -10.22 20.28
C VAL A 927 66.80 -8.79 20.03
N GLY A 928 67.60 -7.77 20.38
CA GLY A 928 67.28 -6.35 20.16
C GLY A 928 67.22 -5.97 18.68
N ASP A 929 68.26 -6.31 17.91
CA ASP A 929 68.28 -6.12 16.46
C ASP A 929 67.12 -6.86 15.77
N ALA A 930 66.84 -8.10 16.18
CA ALA A 930 65.72 -8.90 15.65
C ALA A 930 64.34 -8.28 15.98
N LEU A 931 64.16 -7.78 17.19
CA LEU A 931 62.93 -7.09 17.62
C LEU A 931 62.74 -5.79 16.84
N LEU A 932 63.79 -4.97 16.72
CA LEU A 932 63.75 -3.70 15.99
C LEU A 932 63.41 -3.92 14.50
N LEU A 933 63.98 -4.93 13.86
CA LEU A 933 63.69 -5.28 12.46
C LEU A 933 62.24 -5.74 12.26
N THR A 934 61.71 -6.55 13.17
CA THR A 934 60.30 -7.01 13.10
C THR A 934 59.29 -5.93 13.50
N MET A 935 59.67 -5.02 14.39
CA MET A 935 58.87 -3.84 14.74
C MET A 935 58.86 -2.81 13.60
N SER A 936 59.97 -2.61 12.89
CA SER A 936 60.01 -1.70 11.73
C SER A 936 59.31 -2.26 10.49
N ALA A 937 59.17 -3.59 10.38
CA ALA A 937 58.27 -4.23 9.44
C ALA A 937 56.79 -4.01 9.80
N LEU A 938 56.44 -3.99 11.09
CA LEU A 938 55.08 -3.70 11.57
C LEU A 938 54.71 -2.21 11.41
N SER A 939 55.66 -1.29 11.64
CA SER A 939 55.47 0.16 11.51
C SER A 939 55.74 0.72 10.10
N GLN A 940 56.20 -0.12 9.16
CA GLN A 940 56.62 0.24 7.81
C GLN A 940 57.80 1.25 7.71
N GLN A 941 58.62 1.39 8.75
CA GLN A 941 59.68 2.42 8.82
C GLN A 941 61.05 1.98 8.27
N GLY A 942 61.21 0.72 7.86
CA GLY A 942 62.48 0.19 7.32
C GLY A 942 63.58 -0.01 8.38
N CYS A 943 64.76 -0.45 7.97
CA CYS A 943 65.90 -0.63 8.88
C CYS A 943 67.23 -0.39 8.16
N SER A 944 68.25 0.09 8.89
CA SER A 944 69.60 0.32 8.35
C SER A 944 70.53 -0.90 8.42
N LYS A 945 70.12 -1.96 9.13
CA LYS A 945 70.80 -3.27 9.18
C LYS A 945 69.91 -4.31 8.51
N GLU A 946 70.47 -5.08 7.57
CA GLU A 946 69.76 -6.15 6.87
C GLU A 946 70.50 -7.49 6.95
N PRO A 947 69.79 -8.63 6.86
CA PRO A 947 70.43 -9.92 6.61
C PRO A 947 71.03 -9.97 5.19
N LYS A 948 72.19 -10.60 5.06
CA LYS A 948 72.91 -10.80 3.79
C LYS A 948 72.73 -12.22 3.25
N GLY A 949 72.44 -13.18 4.12
CA GLY A 949 72.13 -14.55 3.74
C GLY A 949 70.82 -14.64 2.96
N LEU A 950 70.80 -15.46 1.90
CA LEU A 950 69.62 -15.66 1.04
C LEU A 950 68.37 -16.06 1.84
N SER A 951 68.53 -16.95 2.82
CA SER A 951 67.47 -17.39 3.74
C SER A 951 66.93 -16.26 4.62
N GLY A 952 67.82 -15.39 5.14
CA GLY A 952 67.42 -14.23 5.93
C GLY A 952 66.65 -13.21 5.09
N ARG A 953 67.09 -12.99 3.83
CA ARG A 953 66.42 -12.08 2.87
C ARG A 953 65.06 -12.59 2.41
N ILE A 954 64.91 -13.88 2.12
CA ILE A 954 63.62 -14.49 1.78
C ILE A 954 62.65 -14.37 2.97
N MET A 955 63.11 -14.66 4.19
CA MET A 955 62.28 -14.52 5.39
C MET A 955 61.89 -13.07 5.68
N LEU A 956 62.82 -12.12 5.50
CA LEU A 956 62.54 -10.69 5.60
C LEU A 956 61.42 -10.27 4.63
N TRP A 957 61.52 -10.70 3.36
CA TRP A 957 60.55 -10.39 2.32
C TRP A 957 59.15 -10.95 2.64
N VAL A 958 59.06 -12.17 3.16
CA VAL A 958 57.79 -12.77 3.62
C VAL A 958 57.20 -12.01 4.82
N ILE A 959 58.02 -11.61 5.80
CA ILE A 959 57.57 -10.85 6.98
C ILE A 959 57.07 -9.46 6.56
N PHE A 960 57.82 -8.73 5.74
CA PHE A 960 57.43 -7.40 5.26
C PHE A 960 56.17 -7.44 4.39
N THR A 961 56.03 -8.39 3.46
CA THR A 961 54.83 -8.51 2.62
C THR A 961 53.58 -8.86 3.43
N ALA A 962 53.68 -9.76 4.41
CA ALA A 962 52.57 -10.12 5.29
C ALA A 962 52.13 -8.95 6.20
N LEU A 963 53.08 -8.25 6.82
CA LEU A 963 52.78 -7.10 7.70
C LEU A 963 52.31 -5.88 6.90
N MET A 964 52.81 -5.68 5.66
CA MET A 964 52.31 -4.65 4.75
C MET A 964 50.83 -4.87 4.39
N ALA A 965 50.42 -6.12 4.11
CA ALA A 965 49.03 -6.46 3.84
C ALA A 965 48.12 -6.21 5.05
N LEU A 966 48.59 -6.49 6.27
CA LEU A 966 47.87 -6.21 7.52
C LEU A 966 47.74 -4.71 7.79
N TYR A 967 48.81 -3.93 7.60
CA TYR A 967 48.77 -2.47 7.72
C TYR A 967 47.82 -1.83 6.69
N ALA A 968 47.89 -2.28 5.43
CA ALA A 968 46.97 -1.83 4.38
C ALA A 968 45.51 -2.15 4.73
N ALA A 969 45.22 -3.35 5.27
CA ALA A 969 43.87 -3.74 5.72
C ALA A 969 43.39 -2.92 6.93
N TYR A 970 44.28 -2.53 7.84
CA TYR A 970 43.98 -1.65 8.96
C TYR A 970 43.61 -0.23 8.47
N CYS A 971 44.47 0.38 7.65
CA CYS A 971 44.25 1.70 7.06
C CYS A 971 42.97 1.74 6.20
N ALA A 972 42.73 0.69 5.41
CA ALA A 972 41.49 0.47 4.68
C ALA A 972 40.25 0.50 5.59
N ASN A 973 40.24 -0.30 6.66
CA ASN A 973 39.08 -0.42 7.54
C ASN A 973 38.83 0.83 8.38
N ILE A 974 39.88 1.51 8.87
CA ILE A 974 39.70 2.73 9.68
C ILE A 974 39.17 3.90 8.86
N VAL A 975 39.60 4.07 7.60
CA VAL A 975 39.08 5.14 6.72
C VAL A 975 37.57 5.01 6.54
N VAL A 976 37.04 3.81 6.31
CA VAL A 976 35.59 3.63 6.15
C VAL A 976 34.84 3.58 7.49
N LEU A 977 35.50 3.28 8.62
CA LEU A 977 34.93 3.54 9.95
C LEU A 977 34.80 5.05 10.25
N LEU A 978 35.69 5.89 9.71
CA LEU A 978 35.62 7.35 9.80
C LEU A 978 34.60 7.96 8.83
N GLN A 979 34.39 7.35 7.65
CA GLN A 979 33.41 7.79 6.65
C GLN A 979 31.98 7.28 6.90
N ALA A 980 31.78 6.22 7.69
CA ALA A 980 30.45 5.66 7.93
C ALA A 980 29.60 6.53 8.89
N PRO A 981 28.38 6.95 8.50
CA PRO A 981 27.48 7.65 9.42
C PRO A 981 27.09 6.71 10.58
N SER A 982 27.23 7.17 11.83
CA SER A 982 27.14 6.28 12.98
C SER A 982 25.69 5.89 13.29
N THR A 983 25.29 4.67 12.90
CA THR A 983 23.88 4.22 13.06
C THR A 983 23.45 3.93 14.51
N GLY A 984 24.19 4.44 15.51
CA GLY A 984 24.09 4.12 16.93
C GLY A 984 22.96 4.80 17.71
N ILE A 985 22.32 5.84 17.14
CA ILE A 985 21.11 6.45 17.72
C ILE A 985 19.94 6.20 16.75
N ARG A 986 18.97 5.40 17.22
CA ARG A 986 17.74 5.01 16.51
C ARG A 986 16.49 5.08 17.40
N THR A 987 16.64 5.01 18.73
CA THR A 987 15.52 5.03 19.68
C THR A 987 15.51 6.29 20.55
N VAL A 988 14.39 6.54 21.25
CA VAL A 988 14.21 7.69 22.16
C VAL A 988 15.16 7.59 23.35
N GLU A 989 15.40 6.39 23.85
CA GLU A 989 16.29 6.09 24.98
C GLU A 989 17.75 6.36 24.62
N GLN A 990 18.18 5.94 23.42
CA GLN A 990 19.52 6.21 22.89
C GLN A 990 19.75 7.71 22.69
N LEU A 991 18.75 8.44 22.19
CA LEU A 991 18.84 9.89 22.04
C LEU A 991 18.87 10.61 23.40
N ALA A 992 18.07 10.14 24.37
CA ALA A 992 18.07 10.67 25.74
C ALA A 992 19.43 10.51 26.44
N GLN A 993 20.06 9.35 26.29
CA GLN A 993 21.37 9.02 26.86
C GLN A 993 22.53 9.68 26.11
N SER A 994 22.33 10.10 24.86
CA SER A 994 23.37 10.77 24.07
C SER A 994 23.74 12.16 24.62
N GLY A 995 24.98 12.57 24.34
CA GLY A 995 25.48 13.94 24.57
C GLY A 995 25.04 14.95 23.49
N ILE A 996 24.10 14.60 22.61
CA ILE A 996 23.56 15.53 21.61
C ILE A 996 22.75 16.62 22.31
N THR A 997 22.97 17.87 21.93
CA THR A 997 22.19 19.01 22.42
C THR A 997 20.77 18.96 21.84
N LEU A 998 19.76 19.13 22.69
CA LEU A 998 18.37 18.98 22.31
C LEU A 998 17.70 20.35 22.25
N GLY A 999 16.94 20.61 21.19
CA GLY A 999 16.13 21.80 21.05
C GLY A 999 14.84 21.53 20.29
N ALA A 1000 13.96 22.54 20.23
CA ALA A 1000 12.65 22.42 19.61
C ALA A 1000 12.26 23.71 18.90
N ILE A 1001 11.42 23.64 17.86
CA ILE A 1001 10.90 24.87 17.23
C ILE A 1001 10.05 25.65 18.25
N ASP A 1002 10.20 26.98 18.34
CA ASP A 1002 9.43 27.78 19.30
C ASP A 1002 7.95 27.90 18.90
N THR A 1003 7.19 26.90 19.31
CA THR A 1003 5.76 26.77 19.02
C THR A 1003 5.04 26.36 20.29
N ASP A 1004 3.81 26.87 20.46
CA ASP A 1004 2.96 26.54 21.61
C ASP A 1004 2.61 25.04 21.67
N TYR A 1005 2.71 24.31 20.55
CA TYR A 1005 2.55 22.85 20.55
C TYR A 1005 3.71 22.10 21.22
N ASN A 1006 4.97 22.51 21.03
CA ASN A 1006 6.12 21.83 21.64
C ASN A 1006 6.11 21.95 23.16
N ARG A 1007 5.79 23.15 23.66
CA ARG A 1007 5.59 23.47 25.09
C ARG A 1007 4.51 22.59 25.75
N PHE A 1008 3.59 22.03 24.95
CA PHE A 1008 2.60 21.04 25.38
C PHE A 1008 3.07 19.58 25.20
N VAL A 1009 3.67 19.23 24.06
CA VAL A 1009 4.05 17.85 23.71
C VAL A 1009 5.03 17.23 24.71
N PHE A 1010 6.07 17.96 25.13
CA PHE A 1010 7.04 17.45 26.11
C PHE A 1010 6.45 17.24 27.51
N ARG A 1011 5.31 17.87 27.81
CA ARG A 1011 4.57 17.76 29.08
C ARG A 1011 3.42 16.75 29.02
N MET A 1012 3.30 15.98 27.93
CA MET A 1012 2.20 15.04 27.69
C MET A 1012 2.49 13.60 28.13
N PHE A 1013 3.74 13.28 28.50
CA PHE A 1013 4.16 11.92 28.88
C PHE A 1013 4.81 11.91 30.27
N ASN A 1014 4.39 10.96 31.12
CA ASN A 1014 4.92 10.77 32.48
C ASN A 1014 6.06 9.71 32.52
N ASP A 1015 6.61 9.38 31.36
CA ASP A 1015 7.69 8.40 31.16
C ASP A 1015 9.03 9.05 31.55
N PRO A 1016 9.87 8.41 32.40
CA PRO A 1016 11.12 9.00 32.90
C PRO A 1016 12.12 9.32 31.79
N VAL A 1017 12.14 8.55 30.70
CA VAL A 1017 12.99 8.82 29.53
C VAL A 1017 12.49 10.07 28.81
N ARG A 1018 11.18 10.18 28.58
CA ARG A 1018 10.57 11.33 27.91
C ARG A 1018 10.62 12.60 28.76
N ALA A 1019 10.51 12.49 30.09
CA ALA A 1019 10.66 13.61 31.02
C ALA A 1019 12.09 14.20 31.01
N ALA A 1020 13.11 13.39 30.75
CA ALA A 1020 14.49 13.88 30.61
C ALA A 1020 14.68 14.80 29.38
N PHE A 1021 13.89 14.65 28.31
CA PHE A 1021 13.91 15.61 27.19
C PHE A 1021 13.41 16.98 27.61
N LEU A 1022 12.33 17.05 28.40
CA LEU A 1022 11.82 18.31 28.94
C LEU A 1022 12.87 19.00 29.81
N GLN A 1023 13.58 18.27 30.68
CA GLN A 1023 14.65 18.85 31.50
C GLN A 1023 15.89 19.28 30.71
N LYS A 1024 16.17 18.64 29.56
CA LYS A 1024 17.24 19.05 28.63
C LYS A 1024 16.87 20.26 27.77
N ILE A 1025 15.59 20.48 27.46
CA ILE A 1025 15.12 21.60 26.61
C ILE A 1025 14.70 22.81 27.46
N GLU A 1026 14.07 22.59 28.61
CA GLU A 1026 13.70 23.61 29.60
C GLU A 1026 14.49 23.35 30.91
N PRO A 1027 15.81 23.62 30.94
CA PRO A 1027 16.63 23.39 32.13
C PRO A 1027 16.18 24.30 33.30
N PRO A 1028 16.13 23.79 34.54
CA PRO A 1028 15.67 24.55 35.72
C PRO A 1028 16.61 25.71 36.12
N LYS A 1029 17.80 25.80 35.50
CA LYS A 1029 18.71 26.94 35.56
C LYS A 1029 19.33 27.14 34.17
N GLY A 1030 18.78 28.07 33.39
CA GLY A 1030 19.24 28.38 32.04
C GLY A 1030 18.14 29.02 31.19
N ASN A 1031 18.48 29.38 29.94
CA ASN A 1031 17.49 29.74 28.93
C ASN A 1031 16.94 28.48 28.26
N PRO A 1032 15.66 28.41 27.89
CA PRO A 1032 15.10 27.25 27.22
C PRO A 1032 15.55 27.14 25.76
N HIS A 1033 15.79 25.93 25.29
CA HIS A 1033 16.32 25.60 23.97
C HIS A 1033 15.23 25.57 22.87
N TYR A 1034 14.45 26.65 22.80
CA TYR A 1034 13.53 26.91 21.69
C TYR A 1034 14.18 27.83 20.64
N TYR A 1035 13.99 27.51 19.36
CA TYR A 1035 14.60 28.22 18.24
C TYR A 1035 13.62 28.40 17.08
N ASP A 1036 13.86 29.37 16.20
CA ASP A 1036 13.14 29.45 14.92
C ASP A 1036 13.49 28.25 13.99
N LEU A 1037 12.63 27.97 13.01
CA LEU A 1037 12.86 26.95 11.99
C LEU A 1037 14.20 27.12 11.26
N TYR A 1038 14.56 28.36 10.88
CA TYR A 1038 15.78 28.63 10.11
C TYR A 1038 17.03 28.44 10.98
N GLU A 1039 17.00 28.90 12.23
CA GLU A 1039 18.12 28.72 13.17
C GLU A 1039 18.27 27.25 13.57
N GLY A 1040 17.16 26.57 13.89
CA GLY A 1040 17.16 25.15 14.25
C GLY A 1040 17.70 24.26 13.12
N VAL A 1041 17.27 24.49 11.87
CA VAL A 1041 17.78 23.75 10.70
C VAL A 1041 19.26 24.07 10.44
N ALA A 1042 19.72 25.31 10.67
CA ALA A 1042 21.14 25.64 10.61
C ALA A 1042 21.96 24.90 11.69
N LYS A 1043 21.44 24.74 12.91
CA LYS A 1043 22.08 23.93 13.96
C LYS A 1043 22.10 22.43 13.63
N ILE A 1044 21.05 21.86 13.04
CA ILE A 1044 21.06 20.47 12.53
C ILE A 1044 22.25 20.29 11.55
N ARG A 1045 22.46 21.27 10.67
CA ARG A 1045 23.55 21.26 9.68
C ARG A 1045 24.94 21.36 10.31
N GLN A 1046 25.09 22.15 11.38
CA GLN A 1046 26.32 22.19 12.18
C GLN A 1046 26.59 20.81 12.84
N GLY A 1047 25.53 20.12 13.28
CA GLY A 1047 25.61 18.79 13.90
C GLY A 1047 25.67 18.87 15.43
N PHE A 1048 25.67 17.70 16.08
CA PHE A 1048 25.55 17.56 17.55
C PHE A 1048 24.31 18.26 18.18
N PHE A 1049 23.32 18.60 17.34
CA PHE A 1049 22.04 19.19 17.70
C PHE A 1049 20.88 18.36 17.14
N ALA A 1050 19.87 18.09 17.96
CA ALA A 1050 18.62 17.45 17.55
C ALA A 1050 17.44 18.39 17.75
N PHE A 1051 16.71 18.65 16.66
CA PHE A 1051 15.64 19.63 16.60
C PHE A 1051 14.28 18.93 16.53
N HIS A 1052 13.39 19.25 17.46
CA HIS A 1052 12.02 18.73 17.48
C HIS A 1052 11.06 19.67 16.73
N SER A 1053 10.57 19.21 15.58
CA SER A 1053 9.61 19.94 14.74
C SER A 1053 8.85 19.00 13.81
N THR A 1054 7.94 19.56 13.02
CA THR A 1054 7.33 18.94 11.85
C THR A 1054 8.38 18.54 10.80
N VAL A 1055 8.39 17.26 10.43
CA VAL A 1055 9.32 16.69 9.43
C VAL A 1055 9.25 17.48 8.12
N ASP A 1056 8.05 17.76 7.62
CA ASP A 1056 7.83 18.46 6.35
C ASP A 1056 8.42 19.89 6.32
N SER A 1057 8.43 20.58 7.45
CA SER A 1057 9.03 21.91 7.60
C SER A 1057 10.56 21.87 7.55
N ILE A 1058 11.16 20.92 8.28
CA ILE A 1058 12.61 20.72 8.29
C ILE A 1058 13.09 20.21 6.92
N TYR A 1059 12.38 19.25 6.32
CA TYR A 1059 12.79 18.64 5.05
C TYR A 1059 12.73 19.65 3.89
N ARG A 1060 11.67 20.48 3.81
CA ARG A 1060 11.61 21.56 2.80
C ARG A 1060 12.77 22.55 2.94
N ARG A 1061 13.14 22.93 4.17
CA ARG A 1061 14.26 23.84 4.40
C ARG A 1061 15.63 23.17 4.19
N ALA A 1062 15.76 21.88 4.48
CA ALA A 1062 16.96 21.10 4.20
C ALA A 1062 17.15 20.85 2.70
N GLU A 1063 16.07 20.66 1.93
CA GLU A 1063 16.12 20.54 0.46
C GLU A 1063 16.78 21.77 -0.18
N GLU A 1064 16.42 22.97 0.30
CA GLU A 1064 16.96 24.28 -0.10
C GLU A 1064 18.41 24.55 0.38
N THR A 1065 18.87 23.96 1.49
CA THR A 1065 20.08 24.45 2.20
C THR A 1065 21.16 23.41 2.52
N PHE A 1066 20.86 22.11 2.43
CA PHE A 1066 21.81 21.03 2.68
C PHE A 1066 22.40 20.53 1.36
N LEU A 1067 23.66 20.09 1.38
CA LEU A 1067 24.25 19.32 0.29
C LEU A 1067 23.70 17.88 0.31
N GLU A 1068 23.69 17.18 -0.84
CA GLU A 1068 23.12 15.83 -0.93
C GLU A 1068 23.73 14.83 0.07
N MET A 1069 25.02 14.93 0.37
CA MET A 1069 25.64 14.11 1.44
C MET A 1069 25.09 14.45 2.83
N GLU A 1070 24.91 15.73 3.15
CA GLU A 1070 24.33 16.17 4.43
C GLU A 1070 22.87 15.71 4.59
N LYS A 1071 22.12 15.59 3.48
CA LYS A 1071 20.76 15.02 3.46
C LYS A 1071 20.75 13.53 3.81
N CYS A 1072 21.74 12.75 3.37
CA CYS A 1072 21.85 11.32 3.69
C CYS A 1072 22.15 11.05 5.18
N ASP A 1073 22.86 11.95 5.85
CA ASP A 1073 23.22 11.82 7.26
C ASP A 1073 22.05 12.13 8.23
N LEU A 1074 20.99 12.80 7.75
CA LEU A 1074 19.78 13.08 8.53
C LEU A 1074 19.11 11.81 9.04
N LYS A 1075 18.66 11.84 10.30
CA LYS A 1075 17.87 10.78 10.93
C LYS A 1075 16.72 11.37 11.72
N GLU A 1076 15.69 10.55 11.91
CA GLU A 1076 14.51 10.86 12.70
C GLU A 1076 14.41 9.91 13.90
N VAL A 1077 14.03 10.44 15.07
CA VAL A 1077 13.58 9.65 16.22
C VAL A 1077 12.19 10.14 16.62
N ASP A 1078 11.21 9.23 16.61
CA ASP A 1078 9.81 9.54 16.93
C ASP A 1078 9.62 9.59 18.46
N PHE A 1079 9.37 10.79 18.98
CA PHE A 1079 9.09 11.03 20.40
C PHE A 1079 7.63 10.69 20.77
N MET A 1080 6.71 10.88 19.82
CA MET A 1080 5.26 10.93 20.02
C MET A 1080 4.52 9.62 19.71
N ASN A 1081 5.16 8.70 18.99
CA ASN A 1081 4.56 7.55 18.31
C ASN A 1081 3.40 7.97 17.39
N ALA A 1082 3.75 8.55 16.23
CA ALA A 1082 2.88 8.79 15.06
C ALA A 1082 1.38 9.02 15.34
N ARG A 1083 1.03 10.14 15.99
CA ARG A 1083 -0.38 10.51 16.19
C ARG A 1083 -0.94 11.29 15.00
N TYR A 1084 -2.13 10.90 14.57
CA TYR A 1084 -2.86 11.57 13.51
C TYR A 1084 -3.42 12.92 14.00
N PRO A 1085 -3.44 13.95 13.13
CA PRO A 1085 -4.19 15.16 13.37
C PRO A 1085 -5.65 14.96 12.98
N LEU A 1086 -6.53 15.63 13.70
CA LEU A 1086 -7.96 15.42 13.63
C LEU A 1086 -8.66 16.78 13.74
N VAL A 1087 -9.82 16.93 13.07
CA VAL A 1087 -10.65 18.14 13.18
C VAL A 1087 -11.48 18.09 14.48
N PRO A 1088 -11.23 18.96 15.47
CA PRO A 1088 -12.10 19.12 16.62
C PRO A 1088 -13.39 19.83 16.23
N ILE A 1089 -14.51 19.27 16.64
CA ILE A 1089 -15.85 19.86 16.51
C ILE A 1089 -16.45 19.93 17.92
N ASN A 1090 -17.21 20.98 18.24
CA ASN A 1090 -17.93 21.02 19.52
C ASN A 1090 -18.85 19.79 19.64
N LYS A 1091 -18.80 19.10 20.79
CA LYS A 1091 -19.63 17.92 21.09
C LYS A 1091 -21.12 18.07 20.73
N HIS A 1092 -21.64 19.27 20.92
CA HIS A 1092 -23.06 19.58 20.77
C HIS A 1092 -23.38 20.27 19.43
N SER A 1093 -22.43 20.26 18.48
CA SER A 1093 -22.62 20.84 17.15
C SER A 1093 -23.62 20.04 16.32
N PRO A 1094 -24.67 20.66 15.75
CA PRO A 1094 -25.63 19.97 14.88
C PRO A 1094 -25.03 19.51 13.54
N TYR A 1095 -23.78 19.89 13.26
CA TYR A 1095 -23.06 19.53 12.05
C TYR A 1095 -22.03 18.42 12.28
N LEU A 1096 -21.90 17.89 13.51
CA LEU A 1096 -20.88 16.90 13.90
C LEU A 1096 -20.83 15.67 12.98
N GLU A 1097 -21.98 15.01 12.78
CA GLU A 1097 -22.04 13.82 11.90
C GLU A 1097 -21.92 14.19 10.42
N LEU A 1098 -22.40 15.37 10.01
CA LEU A 1098 -22.26 15.83 8.62
C LEU A 1098 -20.78 16.05 8.25
N LEU A 1099 -20.06 16.76 9.11
CA LEU A 1099 -18.64 17.04 8.96
C LEU A 1099 -17.78 15.79 9.17
N ARG A 1100 -18.19 14.86 10.05
CA ARG A 1100 -17.51 13.56 10.18
C ARG A 1100 -17.53 12.81 8.86
N VAL A 1101 -18.67 12.64 8.20
CA VAL A 1101 -18.73 11.87 6.95
C VAL A 1101 -18.08 12.64 5.80
N ALA A 1102 -18.28 13.96 5.70
CA ALA A 1102 -17.64 14.78 4.67
C ALA A 1102 -16.10 14.78 4.75
N LEU A 1103 -15.50 14.56 5.94
CA LEU A 1103 -14.06 14.44 6.13
C LEU A 1103 -13.53 12.99 6.06
N VAL A 1104 -14.40 11.99 5.94
CA VAL A 1104 -14.06 10.55 5.87
C VAL A 1104 -14.06 10.01 4.43
N ILE A 1105 -14.81 10.65 3.52
CA ILE A 1105 -14.86 10.24 2.10
C ILE A 1105 -13.52 10.61 1.43
N ARG A 1106 -12.70 9.59 1.17
CA ARG A 1106 -11.43 9.65 0.41
C ARG A 1106 -11.54 8.88 -0.90
#